data_AF-A0A7X7FK35-F1
#
_entry.id   AF-A0A7X7FK35-F1
#
_cell.length_a   1.000
_cell.length_b   1.000
_cell.length_c   1.000
_cell.angle_alpha   90.00
_cell.angle_beta   90.00
_cell.angle_gamma   90.00
#
_symmetry.space_group_name_H-M   'P 1'
#
loop_
_entity.id
_entity.type
_entity.pdbx_description
1 polymer ?
#
loop_
_entity_poly.entity_id
_entity_poly.type
_entity_poly.pdbx_seq_one_letter_code
_entity_poly.pdbx_strand_id
1 'polypeptide(L)'
;MANLRGVFETCKPRPEILSGVLKEQEFAASLTKVLRGTADPVYQDPASFFANTYPTSGLKTLLSEALGRLTGKQPTNSPIVRLETSFGGGKTHSLIGLYHVCKTPTLGAALKPFVDASLVPAKPIERVAGIVGPDLETAEGLDHGDCRTFTLWGEIAYQLGGKKGYEAARKTDEARTAPGTTVWQAVIGDEPCLIMLDEIAYYLRVARGTAFQVGGTSLAEQTVAALMSLLKFAAEQSRTVVVLTLADSGDAFGKESDELREELKEAQSLAARQEHIITPAADDEISAIVTHRLFEKIDRKAGAEVADAYAEYYREQTDKQVDLPPRALRSQFRDEIVTDYPFHPDFLTTLNRKTSTIHNFQKTRGALRLLASTVRTLWASKPANTWLIHVHDMDISQDDIANDLTSRLDRPQFKQVIEADIVSPKKGSIAHAQEIDSDWVEAGKPPYARRIATTVFLHSLVQTGQSGVDPADLRLAVLQPGDEPALVEKASQRLTDICWFFDWDGFRYRFKTEPSLRKIVDDEMQMVGRVKAKGELDERIKKVWKKGTFIPVPFPHEAAEVDDDAGNPKLVIAHYDAANCTAGDATPPDLIVKLFEHAGSMEGYRTYKNNLMFLAADSDQVDRMVEVAQRYLAVRRITGDTDRMADFNEEQAKKLRQMADAAELDVRVAITKAYRYLFYPSADAPKKFNNLARELLPPQEQGDVVK
;
A
#
# COMPACT_ATOMS: atom_id res chain seq x y z
N MET A 1 -4.97 33.21 -2.00
CA MET A 1 -4.83 32.07 -2.93
C MET A 1 -5.78 32.30 -4.09
N ALA A 2 -5.34 32.09 -5.33
CA ALA A 2 -6.27 32.02 -6.47
C ALA A 2 -7.35 30.97 -6.15
N ASN A 3 -8.57 31.20 -6.59
CA ASN A 3 -9.71 30.32 -6.34
C ASN A 3 -9.54 29.03 -7.18
N LEU A 4 -8.66 28.12 -6.74
CA LEU A 4 -8.34 26.88 -7.44
C LEU A 4 -9.56 25.97 -7.45
N ARG A 5 -9.96 25.53 -8.65
CA ARG A 5 -11.08 24.60 -8.84
C ARG A 5 -10.62 23.19 -8.52
N GLY A 6 -11.38 22.49 -7.67
CA GLY A 6 -11.11 21.10 -7.30
C GLY A 6 -11.45 20.11 -8.41
N VAL A 7 -10.97 18.87 -8.28
CA VAL A 7 -11.16 17.78 -9.26
C VAL A 7 -12.63 17.48 -9.53
N PHE A 8 -13.52 17.75 -8.58
CA PHE A 8 -14.97 17.52 -8.72
C PHE A 8 -15.65 18.50 -9.68
N GLU A 9 -15.04 19.66 -9.95
CA GLU A 9 -15.55 20.66 -10.89
C GLU A 9 -14.90 20.55 -12.27
N THR A 10 -13.65 20.07 -12.31
CA THR A 10 -12.78 20.07 -13.49
C THR A 10 -12.75 18.72 -14.19
N CYS A 11 -13.14 17.64 -13.51
CA CYS A 11 -13.15 16.28 -14.04
C CYS A 11 -14.52 15.64 -13.96
N LYS A 12 -14.85 14.79 -14.93
CA LYS A 12 -16.05 13.96 -14.97
C LYS A 12 -15.64 12.49 -15.15
N PRO A 13 -15.72 11.65 -14.10
CA PRO A 13 -15.53 10.22 -14.21
C PRO A 13 -16.55 9.59 -15.15
N ARG A 14 -16.21 8.47 -15.78
CA ARG A 14 -17.17 7.72 -16.59
C ARG A 14 -18.29 7.14 -15.70
N PRO A 15 -19.54 7.03 -16.22
CA PRO A 15 -20.67 6.51 -15.43
C PRO A 15 -20.43 5.11 -14.83
N GLU A 16 -19.75 4.23 -15.57
CA GLU A 16 -19.38 2.87 -15.13
C GLU A 16 -18.44 2.85 -13.91
N ILE A 17 -17.60 3.86 -13.73
CA ILE A 17 -16.74 4.01 -12.54
C ILE A 17 -17.59 4.35 -11.31
N LEU A 18 -18.57 5.24 -11.49
CA LEU A 18 -19.43 5.73 -10.40
C LEU A 18 -20.49 4.71 -9.99
N SER A 19 -21.00 3.91 -10.93
CA SER A 19 -22.04 2.91 -10.65
C SER A 19 -21.52 1.71 -9.86
N GLY A 20 -20.20 1.51 -9.77
CA GLY A 20 -19.59 0.38 -9.08
C GLY A 20 -19.85 -0.98 -9.75
N VAL A 21 -20.35 -0.99 -10.99
CA VAL A 21 -20.67 -2.20 -11.76
C VAL A 21 -19.41 -2.91 -12.28
N LEU A 22 -18.22 -2.34 -12.05
CA LEU A 22 -16.94 -2.86 -12.51
C LEU A 22 -16.67 -4.28 -12.01
N LYS A 23 -17.07 -5.28 -12.80
CA LYS A 23 -16.69 -6.67 -12.56
C LYS A 23 -15.24 -6.84 -12.96
N GLU A 24 -14.49 -7.60 -12.19
CA GLU A 24 -13.07 -7.92 -12.45
C GLU A 24 -12.83 -8.45 -13.88
N GLN A 25 -13.84 -9.08 -14.47
CA GLN A 25 -13.85 -9.57 -15.85
C GLN A 25 -13.90 -8.48 -16.92
N GLU A 26 -14.41 -7.28 -16.63
CA GLU A 26 -14.53 -6.14 -17.58
C GLU A 26 -13.18 -5.46 -17.87
N PHE A 27 -12.14 -5.79 -17.09
CA PHE A 27 -10.75 -5.38 -17.35
C PHE A 27 -9.90 -6.49 -17.98
N ALA A 28 -10.48 -7.68 -18.17
CA ALA A 28 -9.81 -8.83 -18.73
C ALA A 28 -10.09 -8.97 -20.22
N ALA A 29 -9.27 -8.29 -21.03
CA ALA A 29 -9.20 -8.54 -22.46
C ALA A 29 -8.93 -10.03 -22.73
N SER A 30 -9.77 -10.66 -23.56
CA SER A 30 -9.61 -12.04 -24.00
C SER A 30 -9.77 -12.09 -25.51
N LEU A 31 -8.67 -12.38 -26.22
CA LEU A 31 -8.68 -12.51 -27.67
C LEU A 31 -9.66 -13.62 -28.10
N THR A 32 -9.65 -14.77 -27.42
CA THR A 32 -10.54 -15.90 -27.71
C THR A 32 -12.02 -15.53 -27.63
N LYS A 33 -12.44 -14.80 -26.59
CA LYS A 33 -13.84 -14.35 -26.49
C LYS A 33 -14.22 -13.41 -27.64
N VAL A 34 -13.31 -12.50 -28.03
CA VAL A 34 -13.53 -11.58 -29.16
C VAL A 34 -13.66 -12.36 -30.48
N LEU A 35 -12.77 -13.33 -30.72
CA LEU A 35 -12.80 -14.20 -31.90
C LEU A 35 -14.09 -15.03 -31.96
N ARG A 36 -14.61 -15.47 -30.81
CA ARG A 36 -15.85 -16.27 -30.71
C ARG A 36 -17.13 -15.44 -30.68
N GLY A 37 -17.04 -14.10 -30.61
CA GLY A 37 -18.23 -13.24 -30.52
C GLY A 37 -18.90 -13.22 -29.15
N THR A 38 -18.20 -13.62 -28.08
CA THR A 38 -18.73 -13.77 -26.71
C THR A 38 -18.05 -12.85 -25.69
N ALA A 39 -17.24 -11.89 -26.15
CA ALA A 39 -16.63 -10.90 -25.28
C ALA A 39 -17.66 -9.88 -24.79
N ASP A 40 -17.33 -9.20 -23.69
CA ASP A 40 -18.09 -8.04 -23.23
C ASP A 40 -18.17 -6.97 -24.33
N PRO A 41 -19.30 -6.24 -24.48
CA PRO A 41 -19.45 -5.20 -25.50
C PRO A 41 -18.29 -4.20 -25.57
N VAL A 42 -17.64 -3.87 -24.45
CA VAL A 42 -16.49 -2.94 -24.43
C VAL A 42 -15.29 -3.45 -25.24
N TYR A 43 -15.16 -4.77 -25.39
CA TYR A 43 -14.11 -5.42 -26.17
C TYR A 43 -14.63 -6.00 -27.50
N GLN A 44 -15.89 -6.43 -27.56
CA GLN A 44 -16.47 -7.06 -28.75
C GLN A 44 -16.82 -6.05 -29.84
N ASP A 45 -17.39 -4.90 -29.47
CA ASP A 45 -17.77 -3.85 -30.42
C ASP A 45 -16.54 -2.98 -30.77
N PRO A 46 -16.12 -2.92 -32.04
CA PRO A 46 -14.92 -2.19 -32.42
C PRO A 46 -15.00 -0.69 -32.11
N ALA A 47 -16.16 -0.06 -32.28
CA ALA A 47 -16.33 1.37 -32.02
C ALA A 47 -16.17 1.69 -30.52
N SER A 48 -16.83 0.90 -29.68
CA SER A 48 -16.70 0.96 -28.22
C SER A 48 -15.28 0.66 -27.75
N PHE A 49 -14.61 -0.32 -28.37
CA PHE A 49 -13.23 -0.67 -28.06
C PHE A 49 -12.28 0.51 -28.30
N PHE A 50 -12.31 1.12 -29.49
CA PHE A 50 -11.42 2.26 -29.80
C PHE A 50 -11.78 3.53 -29.01
N ALA A 51 -13.07 3.76 -28.72
CA ALA A 51 -13.50 4.87 -27.86
C ALA A 51 -13.00 4.74 -26.41
N ASN A 52 -12.71 3.53 -25.95
CA ASN A 52 -12.20 3.23 -24.61
C ASN A 52 -10.70 2.88 -24.58
N THR A 53 -10.02 3.00 -25.72
CA THR A 53 -8.58 2.70 -25.84
C THR A 53 -7.81 3.99 -26.03
N TYR A 54 -6.76 4.20 -25.23
CA TYR A 54 -5.84 5.30 -25.44
C TYR A 54 -4.89 4.97 -26.62
N PRO A 55 -4.67 5.88 -27.58
CA PRO A 55 -3.81 5.62 -28.73
C PRO A 55 -2.33 5.72 -28.33
N THR A 56 -1.81 4.65 -27.73
CA THR A 56 -0.40 4.55 -27.34
C THR A 56 0.52 4.53 -28.56
N SER A 57 1.75 4.99 -28.37
CA SER A 57 2.82 4.92 -29.36
C SER A 57 3.00 3.50 -29.90
N GLY A 58 3.07 2.50 -29.01
CA GLY A 58 3.20 1.09 -29.36
C GLY A 58 2.04 0.54 -30.18
N LEU A 59 0.79 0.88 -29.83
CA LEU A 59 -0.38 0.44 -30.60
C LEU A 59 -0.41 1.07 -32.00
N LYS A 60 -0.06 2.36 -32.12
CA LYS A 60 0.06 3.04 -33.42
C LYS A 60 1.11 2.38 -34.31
N THR A 61 2.27 2.07 -33.74
CA THR A 61 3.36 1.39 -34.45
C THR A 61 2.92 0.00 -34.91
N LEU A 62 2.31 -0.80 -34.02
CA LEU A 62 1.80 -2.13 -34.39
C LEU A 62 0.80 -2.05 -35.54
N LEU A 63 -0.19 -1.17 -35.45
CA LEU A 63 -1.21 -1.02 -36.50
C LEU A 63 -0.58 -0.55 -37.81
N SER A 64 0.34 0.42 -37.76
CA SER A 64 1.00 0.94 -38.96
C SER A 64 1.88 -0.12 -39.64
N GLU A 65 2.68 -0.85 -38.86
CA GLU A 65 3.56 -1.91 -39.36
C GLU A 65 2.75 -3.06 -39.99
N ALA A 66 1.80 -3.61 -39.24
CA ALA A 66 1.01 -4.76 -39.66
C ALA A 66 0.10 -4.42 -40.85
N LEU A 67 -0.65 -3.31 -40.78
CA LEU A 67 -1.59 -2.93 -41.84
C LEU A 67 -0.86 -2.44 -43.09
N GLY A 68 0.29 -1.77 -42.95
CA GLY A 68 1.15 -1.41 -44.06
C GLY A 68 1.54 -2.62 -44.91
N ARG A 69 1.92 -3.73 -44.26
CA ARG A 69 2.23 -5.00 -44.94
C ARG A 69 0.98 -5.69 -45.50
N LEU A 70 -0.07 -5.88 -44.70
CA LEU A 70 -1.31 -6.58 -45.10
C LEU A 70 -1.97 -5.92 -46.32
N THR A 71 -1.98 -4.58 -46.36
CA THR A 71 -2.53 -3.83 -47.51
C THR A 71 -1.61 -3.81 -48.72
N GLY A 72 -0.36 -4.25 -48.58
CA GLY A 72 0.67 -4.21 -49.63
C GLY A 72 1.23 -2.80 -49.89
N LYS A 73 0.89 -1.82 -49.06
CA LYS A 73 1.37 -0.43 -49.19
C LYS A 73 2.82 -0.28 -48.71
N GLN A 74 3.20 -1.09 -47.73
CA GLN A 74 4.53 -1.13 -47.14
C GLN A 74 5.00 -2.59 -47.05
N PRO A 75 5.26 -3.27 -48.18
CA PRO A 75 5.60 -4.70 -48.23
C PRO A 75 6.98 -5.02 -47.62
N THR A 76 7.78 -3.99 -47.30
CA THR A 76 9.08 -4.12 -46.61
C THR A 76 8.96 -4.09 -45.09
N ASN A 77 7.79 -3.73 -44.54
CA ASN A 77 7.56 -3.78 -43.09
C ASN A 77 7.73 -5.20 -42.57
N SER A 78 8.10 -5.36 -41.30
CA SER A 78 8.44 -6.66 -40.76
C SER A 78 7.27 -7.66 -40.86
N PRO A 79 7.50 -8.87 -41.43
CA PRO A 79 6.49 -9.93 -41.45
C PRO A 79 6.22 -10.51 -40.06
N ILE A 80 7.13 -10.29 -39.12
CA ILE A 80 7.07 -10.83 -37.76
C ILE A 80 7.10 -9.66 -36.80
N VAL A 81 6.06 -9.53 -35.98
CA VAL A 81 5.97 -8.51 -34.95
C VAL A 81 5.90 -9.20 -33.60
N ARG A 82 6.84 -8.89 -32.72
CA ARG A 82 6.87 -9.44 -31.37
C ARG A 82 6.43 -8.38 -30.38
N LEU A 83 5.39 -8.68 -29.61
CA LEU A 83 4.93 -7.83 -28.52
C LEU A 83 5.61 -8.26 -27.22
N GLU A 84 6.40 -7.34 -26.67
CA GLU A 84 7.03 -7.50 -25.36
C GLU A 84 6.50 -6.42 -24.42
N THR A 85 6.37 -6.75 -23.14
CA THR A 85 5.89 -5.78 -22.14
C THR A 85 6.93 -5.63 -21.06
N SER A 86 7.36 -4.40 -20.82
CA SER A 86 8.07 -3.99 -19.60
C SER A 86 7.12 -3.97 -18.39
N PHE A 87 5.84 -3.66 -18.62
CA PHE A 87 4.83 -3.52 -17.58
C PHE A 87 3.61 -4.38 -17.93
N GLY A 88 3.48 -5.54 -17.28
CA GLY A 88 2.47 -6.57 -17.60
C GLY A 88 1.08 -5.98 -17.96
N GLY A 89 0.75 -6.00 -19.26
CA GLY A 89 -0.50 -5.49 -19.81
C GLY A 89 -0.38 -5.04 -21.26
N GLY A 90 -1.49 -5.02 -22.00
CA GLY A 90 -1.58 -4.42 -23.34
C GLY A 90 -1.34 -5.33 -24.54
N LYS A 91 -0.69 -6.51 -24.40
CA LYS A 91 -0.44 -7.43 -25.53
C LYS A 91 -1.73 -7.95 -26.18
N THR A 92 -2.55 -8.65 -25.41
CA THR A 92 -3.87 -9.11 -25.84
C THR A 92 -4.77 -7.96 -26.30
N HIS A 93 -4.70 -6.80 -25.64
CA HIS A 93 -5.45 -5.60 -26.03
C HIS A 93 -5.03 -5.09 -27.42
N SER A 94 -3.73 -5.05 -27.70
CA SER A 94 -3.18 -4.69 -29.00
C SER A 94 -3.56 -5.69 -30.10
N LEU A 95 -3.57 -6.99 -29.80
CA LEU A 95 -4.07 -8.02 -30.72
C LEU A 95 -5.56 -7.81 -31.06
N ILE A 96 -6.40 -7.50 -30.07
CA ILE A 96 -7.83 -7.18 -30.28
C ILE A 96 -7.97 -5.93 -31.16
N GLY A 97 -7.18 -4.87 -30.89
CA GLY A 97 -7.18 -3.68 -31.72
C GLY A 97 -6.86 -3.98 -33.18
N LEU A 98 -5.79 -4.75 -33.43
CA LEU A 98 -5.40 -5.15 -34.78
C LEU A 98 -6.47 -6.03 -35.45
N TYR A 99 -7.06 -6.99 -34.73
CA TYR A 99 -8.17 -7.80 -35.20
C TYR A 99 -9.35 -6.94 -35.66
N HIS A 100 -9.74 -5.96 -34.86
CA HIS A 100 -10.87 -5.07 -35.14
C HIS A 100 -10.65 -4.23 -36.39
N VAL A 101 -9.46 -3.67 -36.61
CA VAL A 101 -9.18 -2.93 -37.86
C VAL A 101 -9.22 -3.87 -39.07
N CYS A 102 -8.71 -5.09 -38.93
CA CYS A 102 -8.71 -6.08 -40.00
C CYS A 102 -10.12 -6.58 -40.35
N LYS A 103 -11.02 -6.77 -39.39
CA LYS A 103 -12.38 -7.27 -39.63
C LYS A 103 -13.40 -6.16 -39.90
N THR A 104 -13.20 -4.97 -39.34
CA THR A 104 -14.12 -3.83 -39.44
C THR A 104 -13.37 -2.56 -39.87
N PRO A 105 -12.91 -2.47 -41.13
CA PRO A 105 -12.15 -1.30 -41.60
C PRO A 105 -13.00 -0.03 -41.76
N THR A 106 -14.32 -0.11 -41.62
CA THR A 106 -15.26 1.00 -41.87
C THR A 106 -15.47 1.93 -40.68
N LEU A 107 -14.66 1.83 -39.63
CA LEU A 107 -14.79 2.59 -38.38
C LEU A 107 -14.47 4.10 -38.51
N GLY A 108 -13.94 4.52 -39.66
CA GLY A 108 -13.80 5.93 -40.04
C GLY A 108 -13.07 6.77 -39.00
N ALA A 109 -13.78 7.73 -38.39
CA ALA A 109 -13.20 8.68 -37.44
C ALA A 109 -12.61 8.03 -36.18
N ALA A 110 -13.10 6.87 -35.75
CA ALA A 110 -12.62 6.18 -34.56
C ALA A 110 -11.18 5.67 -34.70
N LEU A 111 -10.73 5.36 -35.93
CA LEU A 111 -9.38 4.87 -36.21
C LEU A 111 -8.35 5.99 -36.42
N LYS A 112 -8.80 7.20 -36.71
CA LYS A 112 -7.93 8.35 -37.06
C LYS A 112 -6.82 8.62 -36.02
N PRO A 113 -7.05 8.48 -34.70
CA PRO A 113 -5.98 8.68 -33.71
C PRO A 113 -4.93 7.55 -33.72
N PHE A 114 -5.26 6.37 -34.26
CA PHE A 114 -4.47 5.15 -34.11
C PHE A 114 -3.65 4.79 -35.36
N VAL A 115 -4.17 5.08 -36.55
CA VAL A 115 -3.52 4.71 -37.81
C VAL A 115 -3.89 5.68 -38.92
N ASP A 116 -2.96 5.90 -39.85
CA ASP A 116 -3.22 6.66 -41.06
C ASP A 116 -4.33 5.98 -41.88
N ALA A 117 -5.33 6.76 -42.32
CA ALA A 117 -6.47 6.25 -43.07
C ALA A 117 -6.07 5.53 -44.37
N SER A 118 -4.91 5.85 -44.93
CA SER A 118 -4.36 5.14 -46.08
C SER A 118 -3.93 3.72 -45.74
N LEU A 119 -3.52 3.39 -44.51
CA LEU A 119 -3.13 2.03 -44.16
C LEU A 119 -4.32 1.15 -43.77
N VAL A 120 -5.51 1.71 -43.55
CA VAL A 120 -6.71 0.94 -43.23
C VAL A 120 -7.12 0.08 -44.45
N PRO A 121 -7.41 -1.22 -44.28
CA PRO A 121 -7.82 -2.10 -45.37
C PRO A 121 -9.09 -1.60 -46.06
N ALA A 122 -9.18 -1.68 -47.39
CA ALA A 122 -10.40 -1.27 -48.10
C ALA A 122 -11.59 -2.25 -47.89
N LYS A 123 -11.28 -3.49 -47.53
CA LYS A 123 -12.23 -4.57 -47.24
C LYS A 123 -11.73 -5.37 -46.03
N PRO A 124 -12.61 -6.05 -45.29
CA PRO A 124 -12.19 -6.96 -44.23
C PRO A 124 -11.16 -7.98 -44.73
N ILE A 125 -10.14 -8.24 -43.93
CA ILE A 125 -9.17 -9.30 -44.18
C ILE A 125 -9.84 -10.65 -43.89
N GLU A 126 -9.94 -11.50 -44.92
CA GLU A 126 -10.62 -12.79 -44.80
C GLU A 126 -9.81 -13.76 -43.93
N ARG A 127 -8.50 -13.89 -44.21
CA ARG A 127 -7.57 -14.81 -43.54
C ARG A 127 -7.02 -14.17 -42.27
N VAL A 128 -7.70 -14.42 -41.14
CA VAL A 128 -7.26 -14.00 -39.81
C VAL A 128 -7.38 -15.17 -38.85
N ALA A 129 -6.27 -15.56 -38.23
CA ALA A 129 -6.25 -16.56 -37.17
C ALA A 129 -5.71 -15.97 -35.88
N GLY A 130 -6.30 -16.37 -34.76
CA GLY A 130 -5.85 -16.00 -33.42
C GLY A 130 -5.80 -17.24 -32.54
N ILE A 131 -4.60 -17.53 -32.04
CA ILE A 131 -4.31 -18.65 -31.16
C ILE A 131 -3.94 -18.11 -29.79
N VAL A 132 -4.58 -18.63 -28.75
CA VAL A 132 -4.27 -18.30 -27.35
C VAL A 132 -3.80 -19.58 -26.67
N GLY A 133 -2.56 -19.59 -26.20
CA GLY A 133 -1.89 -20.79 -25.70
C GLY A 133 -2.70 -21.59 -24.66
N PRO A 134 -3.22 -20.95 -23.60
CA PRO A 134 -4.07 -21.60 -22.60
C PRO A 134 -5.39 -22.20 -23.12
N ASP A 135 -5.89 -21.73 -24.27
CA ASP A 135 -7.16 -22.19 -24.83
C ASP A 135 -6.99 -23.37 -25.81
N LEU A 136 -5.74 -23.79 -26.09
CA LEU A 136 -5.45 -24.95 -26.93
C LEU A 136 -5.33 -26.23 -26.07
N GLU A 137 -6.11 -27.24 -26.41
CA GLU A 137 -6.05 -28.56 -25.76
C GLU A 137 -5.13 -29.52 -26.51
N THR A 138 -3.96 -29.83 -25.95
CA THR A 138 -2.97 -30.73 -26.58
C THR A 138 -3.38 -32.22 -26.56
N ALA A 139 -4.24 -32.62 -25.62
CA ALA A 139 -4.61 -34.02 -25.42
C ALA A 139 -5.81 -34.44 -26.28
N GLU A 140 -6.94 -33.76 -26.11
CA GLU A 140 -8.21 -34.14 -26.76
C GLU A 140 -8.44 -33.43 -28.09
N GLY A 141 -7.72 -32.34 -28.35
CA GLY A 141 -7.92 -31.47 -29.51
C GLY A 141 -9.20 -30.63 -29.40
N LEU A 142 -9.34 -29.64 -30.27
CA LEU A 142 -10.52 -28.79 -30.34
C LEU A 142 -11.51 -29.33 -31.37
N ASP A 143 -12.75 -29.54 -30.93
CA ASP A 143 -13.83 -30.01 -31.79
C ASP A 143 -14.59 -28.85 -32.42
N HIS A 144 -14.61 -28.80 -33.76
CA HIS A 144 -15.34 -27.80 -34.53
C HIS A 144 -16.63 -28.36 -35.15
N GLY A 145 -16.98 -29.61 -34.82
CA GLY A 145 -18.15 -30.34 -35.34
C GLY A 145 -17.93 -30.98 -36.70
N ASP A 146 -17.19 -30.33 -37.61
CA ASP A 146 -16.88 -30.85 -38.95
C ASP A 146 -15.47 -31.43 -39.11
N CYS A 147 -14.57 -31.08 -38.19
CA CYS A 147 -13.28 -31.69 -37.95
C CYS A 147 -12.80 -31.39 -36.52
N ARG A 148 -11.71 -32.04 -36.12
CA ARG A 148 -11.05 -31.84 -34.83
C ARG A 148 -9.58 -31.52 -35.05
N THR A 149 -9.06 -30.49 -34.39
CA THR A 149 -7.67 -30.03 -34.51
C THR A 149 -6.88 -30.43 -33.27
N PHE A 150 -5.71 -31.04 -33.43
CA PHE A 150 -4.89 -31.53 -32.31
C PHE A 150 -3.68 -30.65 -31.99
N THR A 151 -3.34 -29.74 -32.90
CA THR A 151 -2.10 -28.96 -32.85
C THR A 151 -2.36 -27.50 -33.16
N LEU A 152 -1.44 -26.64 -32.73
CA LEU A 152 -1.47 -25.21 -33.03
C LEU A 152 -1.57 -24.93 -34.54
N TRP A 153 -0.85 -25.68 -35.39
CA TRP A 153 -0.88 -25.44 -36.83
C TRP A 153 -2.14 -25.98 -37.50
N GLY A 154 -2.71 -27.09 -37.01
CA GLY A 154 -4.02 -27.58 -37.47
C GLY A 154 -5.12 -26.57 -37.16
N GLU A 155 -5.09 -25.97 -35.97
CA GLU A 155 -6.02 -24.92 -35.57
C GLU A 155 -5.86 -23.66 -36.42
N ILE A 156 -4.63 -23.18 -36.67
CA ILE A 156 -4.40 -22.06 -37.59
C ILE A 156 -4.97 -22.38 -38.97
N ALA A 157 -4.70 -23.58 -39.51
CA ALA A 157 -5.17 -23.96 -40.82
C ALA A 157 -6.71 -23.97 -40.91
N TYR A 158 -7.38 -24.45 -39.85
CA TYR A 158 -8.83 -24.40 -39.75
C TYR A 158 -9.37 -22.97 -39.67
N GLN A 159 -8.80 -22.11 -38.82
CA GLN A 159 -9.28 -20.72 -38.69
C GLN A 159 -9.09 -19.90 -39.99
N LEU A 160 -8.03 -20.17 -40.76
CA LEU A 160 -7.75 -19.43 -42.00
C LEU A 160 -8.58 -19.92 -43.21
N GLY A 161 -8.99 -21.19 -43.24
CA GLY A 161 -9.60 -21.81 -44.43
C GLY A 161 -10.77 -22.75 -44.17
N GLY A 162 -11.28 -22.80 -42.94
CA GLY A 162 -12.26 -23.79 -42.47
C GLY A 162 -11.78 -25.22 -42.71
N LYS A 163 -12.73 -26.11 -42.98
CA LYS A 163 -12.45 -27.52 -43.34
C LYS A 163 -11.43 -27.68 -44.47
N LYS A 164 -11.47 -26.82 -45.50
CA LYS A 164 -10.53 -26.90 -46.63
C LYS A 164 -9.10 -26.58 -46.19
N GLY A 165 -8.94 -25.59 -45.31
CA GLY A 165 -7.65 -25.26 -44.71
C GLY A 165 -7.13 -26.40 -43.84
N TYR A 166 -7.99 -26.94 -42.97
CA TYR A 166 -7.64 -28.10 -42.14
C TYR A 166 -7.20 -29.31 -42.98
N GLU A 167 -7.87 -29.64 -44.08
CA GLU A 167 -7.49 -30.77 -44.95
C GLU A 167 -6.07 -30.65 -45.51
N ALA A 168 -5.55 -29.43 -45.71
CA ALA A 168 -4.17 -29.22 -46.12
C ALA A 168 -3.15 -29.56 -45.00
N ALA A 169 -3.56 -29.41 -43.73
CA ALA A 169 -2.74 -29.68 -42.55
C ALA A 169 -3.07 -31.02 -41.86
N ARG A 170 -4.15 -31.72 -42.24
CA ARG A 170 -4.70 -32.88 -41.54
C ARG A 170 -3.66 -33.96 -41.25
N LYS A 171 -2.86 -34.31 -42.25
CA LYS A 171 -1.80 -35.34 -42.10
C LYS A 171 -0.78 -34.96 -41.03
N THR A 172 -0.36 -33.70 -41.01
CA THR A 172 0.63 -33.18 -40.04
C THR A 172 0.01 -32.96 -38.66
N ASP A 173 -1.26 -32.57 -38.59
CA ASP A 173 -2.01 -32.39 -37.35
C ASP A 173 -2.26 -33.73 -36.63
N GLU A 174 -2.81 -34.72 -37.33
CA GLU A 174 -3.07 -36.07 -36.78
C GLU A 174 -1.78 -36.79 -36.38
N ALA A 175 -0.71 -36.62 -37.16
CA ALA A 175 0.60 -37.17 -36.85
C ALA A 175 1.36 -36.38 -35.76
N ARG A 176 0.88 -35.18 -35.41
CA ARG A 176 1.56 -34.22 -34.52
C ARG A 176 3.00 -33.91 -34.94
N THR A 177 3.25 -33.87 -36.25
CA THR A 177 4.55 -33.55 -36.84
C THR A 177 4.49 -32.18 -37.51
N ALA A 178 5.53 -31.36 -37.32
CA ALA A 178 5.60 -30.01 -37.86
C ALA A 178 5.35 -29.95 -39.38
N PRO A 179 4.52 -29.00 -39.87
CA PRO A 179 4.28 -28.82 -41.29
C PRO A 179 5.45 -28.08 -41.97
N GLY A 180 5.69 -28.39 -43.24
CA GLY A 180 6.55 -27.58 -44.11
C GLY A 180 5.82 -26.35 -44.66
N THR A 181 6.57 -25.45 -45.32
CA THR A 181 6.01 -24.21 -45.90
C THR A 181 4.96 -24.44 -46.97
N THR A 182 4.91 -25.63 -47.60
CA THR A 182 3.91 -26.00 -48.59
C THR A 182 2.49 -26.06 -48.02
N VAL A 183 2.33 -26.43 -46.75
CA VAL A 183 1.03 -26.40 -46.06
C VAL A 183 0.56 -24.96 -45.93
N TRP A 184 1.45 -24.05 -45.51
CA TRP A 184 1.14 -22.63 -45.41
C TRP A 184 0.80 -22.00 -46.76
N GLN A 185 1.52 -22.36 -47.84
CA GLN A 185 1.16 -21.91 -49.19
C GLN A 185 -0.23 -22.41 -49.61
N ALA A 186 -0.60 -23.66 -49.29
CA ALA A 186 -1.90 -24.22 -49.63
C ALA A 186 -3.06 -23.56 -48.86
N VAL A 187 -2.83 -23.15 -47.60
CA VAL A 187 -3.82 -22.50 -46.76
C VAL A 187 -3.92 -20.99 -47.03
N ILE A 188 -2.77 -20.32 -47.16
CA ILE A 188 -2.66 -18.85 -47.16
C ILE A 188 -2.53 -18.28 -48.57
N GLY A 189 -1.95 -18.99 -49.53
CA GLY A 189 -1.70 -18.47 -50.88
C GLY A 189 -1.02 -17.09 -50.88
N ASP A 190 -1.47 -16.21 -51.78
CA ASP A 190 -0.96 -14.83 -51.94
C ASP A 190 -1.91 -13.76 -51.36
N GLU A 191 -2.94 -14.16 -50.61
CA GLU A 191 -3.89 -13.20 -50.01
C GLU A 191 -3.33 -12.61 -48.71
N PRO A 192 -3.82 -11.43 -48.29
CA PRO A 192 -3.53 -10.87 -46.97
C PRO A 192 -3.85 -11.85 -45.85
N CYS A 193 -2.89 -12.09 -44.97
CA CYS A 193 -3.06 -13.00 -43.86
C CYS A 193 -2.48 -12.44 -42.55
N LEU A 194 -3.32 -12.39 -41.53
CA LEU A 194 -2.92 -12.03 -40.17
C LEU A 194 -3.00 -13.27 -39.27
N ILE A 195 -1.89 -13.60 -38.61
CA ILE A 195 -1.84 -14.66 -37.61
C ILE A 195 -1.38 -14.05 -36.28
N MET A 196 -2.19 -14.22 -35.25
CA MET A 196 -1.90 -13.70 -33.91
C MET A 196 -1.70 -14.86 -32.94
N LEU A 197 -0.60 -14.85 -32.21
CA LEU A 197 -0.18 -15.91 -31.30
C LEU A 197 -0.02 -15.31 -29.89
N ASP A 198 -1.04 -15.49 -29.05
CA ASP A 198 -1.08 -15.01 -27.67
C ASP A 198 -0.62 -16.11 -26.69
N GLU A 199 0.22 -15.76 -25.71
CA GLU A 199 0.69 -16.64 -24.63
C GLU A 199 1.22 -18.03 -25.07
N ILE A 200 1.95 -18.10 -26.18
CA ILE A 200 2.47 -19.38 -26.73
C ILE A 200 3.42 -20.13 -25.79
N ALA A 201 4.10 -19.43 -24.88
CA ALA A 201 4.98 -20.05 -23.88
C ALA A 201 4.21 -21.03 -22.97
N TYR A 202 2.95 -20.72 -22.64
CA TYR A 202 2.09 -21.63 -21.87
C TYR A 202 1.83 -22.92 -22.62
N TYR A 203 1.47 -22.82 -23.90
CA TYR A 203 1.20 -23.99 -24.74
C TYR A 203 2.42 -24.91 -24.85
N LEU A 204 3.62 -24.36 -25.04
CA LEU A 204 4.85 -25.15 -25.10
C LEU A 204 5.12 -25.90 -23.80
N ARG A 205 4.91 -25.26 -22.64
CA ARG A 205 5.04 -25.91 -21.33
C ARG A 205 4.11 -27.12 -21.21
N VAL A 206 2.84 -26.95 -21.58
CA VAL A 206 1.86 -28.04 -21.56
C VAL A 206 2.27 -29.14 -22.55
N ALA A 207 2.64 -28.77 -23.77
CA ALA A 207 3.10 -29.70 -24.80
C ALA A 207 4.30 -30.54 -24.37
N ARG A 208 5.27 -29.97 -23.64
CA ARG A 208 6.42 -30.70 -23.06
C ARG A 208 5.99 -31.75 -22.02
N GLY A 209 4.95 -31.44 -21.25
CA GLY A 209 4.40 -32.35 -20.22
C GLY A 209 3.54 -33.49 -20.78
N THR A 210 3.21 -33.48 -22.07
CA THR A 210 2.40 -34.54 -22.68
C THR A 210 3.22 -35.81 -22.95
N ALA A 211 2.56 -36.98 -22.86
CA ALA A 211 3.17 -38.27 -23.17
C ALA A 211 3.34 -38.53 -24.69
N PHE A 212 3.00 -37.56 -25.54
CA PHE A 212 3.10 -37.72 -26.99
C PHE A 212 4.54 -37.56 -27.46
N GLN A 213 5.17 -38.69 -27.79
CA GLN A 213 6.47 -38.75 -28.43
C GLN A 213 6.27 -39.05 -29.92
N VAL A 214 6.73 -38.15 -30.79
CA VAL A 214 6.68 -38.30 -32.24
C VAL A 214 8.10 -38.57 -32.72
N GLY A 215 8.41 -39.83 -33.05
CA GLY A 215 9.72 -40.21 -33.58
C GLY A 215 10.90 -39.93 -32.63
N GLY A 216 10.68 -39.91 -31.31
CA GLY A 216 11.69 -39.57 -30.30
C GLY A 216 11.82 -38.07 -30.01
N THR A 217 10.96 -37.23 -30.59
CA THR A 217 10.84 -35.79 -30.29
C THR A 217 9.52 -35.50 -29.58
N SER A 218 9.49 -34.42 -28.80
CA SER A 218 8.29 -33.98 -28.08
C SER A 218 7.36 -33.12 -28.95
N LEU A 219 6.08 -33.02 -28.58
CA LEU A 219 5.13 -32.09 -29.23
C LEU A 219 5.61 -30.63 -29.15
N ALA A 220 6.33 -30.26 -28.10
CA ALA A 220 6.89 -28.91 -27.97
C ALA A 220 7.96 -28.63 -29.03
N GLU A 221 8.89 -29.57 -29.25
CA GLU A 221 9.91 -29.46 -30.30
C GLU A 221 9.26 -29.38 -31.70
N GLN A 222 8.23 -30.18 -31.95
CA GLN A 222 7.46 -30.10 -33.20
C GLN A 222 6.70 -28.77 -33.35
N THR A 223 6.22 -28.20 -32.25
CA THR A 223 5.59 -26.87 -32.27
C THR A 223 6.59 -25.78 -32.61
N VAL A 224 7.80 -25.82 -32.04
CA VAL A 224 8.88 -24.87 -32.38
C VAL A 224 9.23 -24.99 -33.86
N ALA A 225 9.39 -26.20 -34.38
CA ALA A 225 9.63 -26.43 -35.81
C ALA A 225 8.46 -25.91 -36.69
N ALA A 226 7.22 -26.09 -36.27
CA ALA A 226 6.04 -25.56 -36.96
C ALA A 226 6.02 -24.02 -36.98
N LEU A 227 6.35 -23.38 -35.86
CA LEU A 227 6.49 -21.93 -35.77
C LEU A 227 7.60 -21.42 -36.69
N MET A 228 8.77 -22.08 -36.72
CA MET A 228 9.85 -21.72 -37.63
C MET A 228 9.43 -21.79 -39.10
N SER A 229 8.73 -22.86 -39.48
CA SER A 229 8.17 -23.04 -40.83
C SER A 229 7.17 -21.93 -41.18
N LEU A 230 6.31 -21.54 -40.23
CA LEU A 230 5.36 -20.45 -40.41
C LEU A 230 6.05 -19.09 -40.55
N LEU A 231 7.00 -18.78 -39.69
CA LEU A 231 7.74 -17.52 -39.71
C LEU A 231 8.56 -17.38 -41.00
N LYS A 232 9.16 -18.48 -41.48
CA LYS A 232 9.83 -18.53 -42.79
C LYS A 232 8.85 -18.30 -43.95
N PHE A 233 7.65 -18.88 -43.89
CA PHE A 233 6.63 -18.61 -44.89
C PHE A 233 6.22 -17.13 -44.89
N ALA A 234 5.94 -16.54 -43.72
CA ALA A 234 5.58 -15.14 -43.60
C ALA A 234 6.68 -14.20 -44.12
N ALA A 235 7.94 -14.57 -43.88
CA ALA A 235 9.13 -13.89 -44.39
C ALA A 235 9.19 -13.79 -45.92
N GLU A 236 8.75 -14.83 -46.61
CA GLU A 236 8.76 -14.93 -48.07
C GLU A 236 7.51 -14.27 -48.72
N GLN A 237 6.47 -14.00 -47.92
CA GLN A 237 5.18 -13.48 -48.39
C GLN A 237 5.01 -11.97 -48.17
N SER A 238 4.66 -11.24 -49.24
CA SER A 238 4.55 -9.76 -49.18
C SER A 238 3.38 -9.20 -48.36
N ARG A 239 2.38 -10.03 -48.05
CA ARG A 239 1.12 -9.61 -47.38
C ARG A 239 0.73 -10.50 -46.20
N THR A 240 1.69 -11.20 -45.61
CA THR A 240 1.48 -12.03 -44.40
C THR A 240 2.18 -11.40 -43.21
N VAL A 241 1.45 -11.30 -42.08
CA VAL A 241 1.95 -10.81 -40.80
C VAL A 241 1.68 -11.84 -39.71
N VAL A 242 2.72 -12.17 -38.94
CA VAL A 242 2.62 -12.97 -37.72
C VAL A 242 2.92 -12.06 -36.54
N VAL A 243 1.97 -11.93 -35.62
CA VAL A 243 2.14 -11.19 -34.36
C VAL A 243 2.20 -12.18 -33.21
N LEU A 244 3.27 -12.18 -32.44
CA LEU A 244 3.45 -13.09 -31.30
C LEU A 244 3.71 -12.34 -30.00
N THR A 245 3.22 -12.89 -28.89
CA THR A 245 3.38 -12.31 -27.56
C THR A 245 4.27 -13.21 -26.71
N LEU A 246 5.20 -12.61 -25.96
CA LEU A 246 6.00 -13.32 -24.96
C LEU A 246 5.84 -12.63 -23.60
N ALA A 247 5.89 -13.42 -22.53
CA ALA A 247 5.88 -12.90 -21.17
C ALA A 247 7.27 -12.36 -20.80
N ASP A 248 7.34 -11.46 -19.81
CA ASP A 248 8.64 -11.03 -19.30
C ASP A 248 9.25 -12.11 -18.39
N SER A 249 10.58 -12.13 -18.28
CA SER A 249 11.39 -13.04 -17.45
C SER A 249 10.93 -13.11 -15.98
N GLY A 250 10.29 -12.04 -15.46
CA GLY A 250 9.73 -11.97 -14.11
C GLY A 250 8.25 -12.38 -13.96
N ASP A 251 7.56 -12.74 -15.04
CA ASP A 251 6.19 -13.26 -14.99
C ASP A 251 6.19 -14.77 -14.68
N ALA A 252 5.02 -15.33 -14.33
CA ALA A 252 4.86 -16.75 -13.96
C ALA A 252 5.37 -17.77 -15.01
N PHE A 253 5.56 -17.31 -16.25
CA PHE A 253 6.06 -18.07 -17.40
C PHE A 253 7.33 -17.46 -18.03
N GLY A 254 8.09 -16.69 -17.24
CA GLY A 254 9.28 -15.99 -17.70
C GLY A 254 10.38 -16.94 -18.19
N LYS A 255 10.63 -18.04 -17.47
CA LYS A 255 11.62 -19.06 -17.85
C LYS A 255 11.30 -19.71 -19.19
N GLU A 256 10.05 -20.12 -19.39
CA GLU A 256 9.60 -20.74 -20.63
C GLU A 256 9.59 -19.73 -21.79
N SER A 257 9.31 -18.46 -21.50
CA SER A 257 9.44 -17.38 -22.49
C SER A 257 10.90 -17.15 -22.87
N ASP A 258 11.84 -17.21 -21.92
CA ASP A 258 13.28 -17.08 -22.18
C ASP A 258 13.84 -18.28 -22.94
N GLU A 259 13.45 -19.50 -22.60
CA GLU A 259 13.79 -20.70 -23.36
C GLU A 259 13.26 -20.63 -24.79
N LEU A 260 11.99 -20.23 -24.97
CA LEU A 260 11.44 -20.01 -26.31
C LEU A 260 12.17 -18.88 -27.05
N ARG A 261 12.57 -17.80 -26.36
CA ARG A 261 13.40 -16.75 -26.96
C ARG A 261 14.72 -17.31 -27.43
N GLU A 262 15.37 -18.16 -26.65
CA GLU A 262 16.65 -18.79 -27.03
C GLU A 262 16.47 -19.75 -28.21
N GLU A 263 15.47 -20.62 -28.17
CA GLU A 263 15.14 -21.54 -29.27
C GLU A 263 14.80 -20.78 -30.57
N LEU A 264 13.99 -19.71 -30.46
CA LEU A 264 13.69 -18.83 -31.59
C LEU A 264 14.92 -18.05 -32.05
N LYS A 265 15.80 -17.61 -31.15
CA LYS A 265 17.02 -16.86 -31.49
C LYS A 265 18.05 -17.73 -32.20
N GLU A 266 18.24 -18.96 -31.74
CA GLU A 266 19.10 -19.95 -32.37
C GLU A 266 18.60 -20.28 -33.78
N ALA A 267 17.28 -20.43 -33.93
CA ALA A 267 16.57 -20.55 -35.20
C ALA A 267 16.65 -19.29 -36.10
N GLN A 268 16.60 -18.09 -35.51
CA GLN A 268 16.66 -16.78 -36.17
C GLN A 268 18.06 -16.40 -36.64
N SER A 269 19.11 -17.12 -36.25
CA SER A 269 20.47 -16.90 -36.76
C SER A 269 20.55 -17.00 -38.30
N LEU A 270 19.53 -17.55 -38.96
CA LEU A 270 19.36 -17.61 -40.42
C LEU A 270 18.43 -16.52 -41.01
N ALA A 271 17.76 -15.70 -40.20
CA ALA A 271 16.69 -14.77 -40.61
C ALA A 271 16.66 -13.43 -39.83
N ALA A 272 17.80 -12.97 -39.31
CA ALA A 272 17.93 -11.84 -38.37
C ALA A 272 17.52 -10.43 -38.87
N ARG A 273 16.74 -10.30 -39.94
CA ARG A 273 16.33 -9.00 -40.54
C ARG A 273 14.81 -8.75 -40.61
N GLN A 274 13.98 -9.58 -39.98
CA GLN A 274 12.53 -9.58 -40.25
C GLN A 274 11.63 -9.53 -39.01
N GLU A 275 12.19 -9.40 -37.82
CA GLU A 275 11.44 -9.23 -36.57
C GLU A 275 11.44 -7.76 -36.12
N HIS A 276 10.27 -7.23 -35.76
CA HIS A 276 10.10 -5.93 -35.10
C HIS A 276 9.58 -6.13 -33.68
N ILE A 277 10.33 -5.69 -32.67
CA ILE A 277 9.92 -5.76 -31.26
C ILE A 277 9.18 -4.47 -30.92
N ILE A 278 7.95 -4.59 -30.44
CA ILE A 278 7.09 -3.46 -30.06
C ILE A 278 6.69 -3.60 -28.60
N THR A 279 6.84 -2.52 -27.84
CA THR A 279 6.27 -2.38 -26.51
C THR A 279 4.90 -1.71 -26.62
N PRO A 280 3.78 -2.38 -26.28
CA PRO A 280 2.42 -1.86 -26.50
C PRO A 280 2.12 -0.49 -25.88
N ALA A 281 2.72 -0.18 -24.73
CA ALA A 281 2.59 1.08 -24.02
C ALA A 281 3.91 1.42 -23.34
N ALA A 282 4.37 2.66 -23.48
CA ALA A 282 5.53 3.14 -22.75
C ALA A 282 5.18 3.58 -21.32
N ASP A 283 6.19 3.67 -20.45
CA ASP A 283 6.00 3.99 -19.03
C ASP A 283 5.42 5.41 -18.82
N ASP A 284 5.76 6.35 -19.70
CA ASP A 284 5.24 7.72 -19.72
C ASP A 284 3.80 7.83 -20.25
N GLU A 285 3.26 6.75 -20.85
CA GLU A 285 1.88 6.71 -21.35
C GLU A 285 0.88 6.13 -20.34
N ILE A 286 1.36 5.55 -19.22
CA ILE A 286 0.50 4.88 -18.22
C ILE A 286 -0.56 5.82 -17.67
N SER A 287 -0.16 7.04 -17.33
CA SER A 287 -1.04 8.07 -16.82
C SER A 287 -2.16 8.45 -17.81
N ALA A 288 -1.81 8.59 -19.08
CA ALA A 288 -2.78 8.88 -20.14
C ALA A 288 -3.76 7.71 -20.35
N ILE A 289 -3.30 6.47 -20.27
CA ILE A 289 -4.14 5.27 -20.33
C ILE A 289 -5.13 5.24 -19.15
N VAL A 290 -4.64 5.44 -17.94
CA VAL A 290 -5.43 5.44 -16.70
C VAL A 290 -6.49 6.54 -16.75
N THR A 291 -6.09 7.77 -17.06
CA THR A 291 -7.01 8.92 -17.12
C THR A 291 -8.07 8.74 -18.21
N HIS A 292 -7.69 8.22 -19.39
CA HIS A 292 -8.63 7.92 -20.47
C HIS A 292 -9.67 6.86 -20.09
N ARG A 293 -9.27 5.88 -19.27
CA ARG A 293 -10.15 4.79 -18.83
C ARG A 293 -11.06 5.19 -17.67
N LEU A 294 -10.62 6.10 -16.79
CA LEU A 294 -11.39 6.49 -15.61
C LEU A 294 -12.30 7.71 -15.86
N PHE A 295 -11.91 8.62 -16.75
CA PHE A 295 -12.59 9.89 -16.94
C PHE A 295 -13.16 10.04 -18.36
N GLU A 296 -14.37 10.59 -18.42
CA GLU A 296 -15.01 11.04 -19.66
C GLU A 296 -14.49 12.41 -20.06
N LYS A 297 -14.22 13.29 -19.09
CA LYS A 297 -13.73 14.65 -19.31
C LYS A 297 -12.74 15.07 -18.24
N ILE A 298 -11.67 15.75 -18.65
CA ILE A 298 -10.68 16.38 -17.79
C ILE A 298 -10.39 17.79 -18.32
N ASP A 299 -10.53 18.82 -17.49
CA ASP A 299 -10.12 20.20 -17.82
C ASP A 299 -8.59 20.33 -17.65
N ARG A 300 -7.87 20.17 -18.77
CA ARG A 300 -6.41 20.30 -18.80
C ARG A 300 -5.89 21.70 -18.47
N LYS A 301 -6.72 22.75 -18.67
CA LYS A 301 -6.34 24.11 -18.28
C LYS A 301 -6.35 24.24 -16.76
N ALA A 302 -7.37 23.70 -16.10
CA ALA A 302 -7.39 23.62 -14.64
C ALA A 302 -6.21 22.80 -14.10
N GLY A 303 -5.84 21.71 -14.77
CA GLY A 303 -4.64 20.94 -14.42
C GLY A 303 -3.34 21.77 -14.45
N ALA A 304 -3.18 22.65 -15.44
CA ALA A 304 -2.05 23.59 -15.49
C ALA A 304 -2.09 24.63 -14.36
N GLU A 305 -3.26 25.19 -14.06
CA GLU A 305 -3.45 26.13 -12.94
C GLU A 305 -3.10 25.48 -11.60
N VAL A 306 -3.49 24.21 -11.39
CA VAL A 306 -3.14 23.42 -10.20
C VAL A 306 -1.64 23.13 -10.14
N ALA A 307 -1.03 22.73 -11.27
CA ALA A 307 0.41 22.48 -11.33
C ALA A 307 1.23 23.72 -10.96
N ASP A 308 0.82 24.91 -11.44
CA ASP A 308 1.47 26.18 -11.09
C ASP A 308 1.35 26.48 -9.60
N ALA A 309 0.18 26.26 -9.00
CA ALA A 309 -0.02 26.48 -7.57
C ALA A 309 0.80 25.52 -6.68
N TYR A 310 0.92 24.25 -7.08
CA TYR A 310 1.77 23.28 -6.38
C TYR A 310 3.25 23.65 -6.51
N ALA A 311 3.71 24.01 -7.70
CA ALA A 311 5.09 24.42 -7.93
C ALA A 311 5.47 25.67 -7.11
N GLU A 312 4.58 26.65 -7.03
CA GLU A 312 4.78 27.84 -6.20
C GLU A 312 4.79 27.49 -4.71
N TYR A 313 3.83 26.68 -4.25
CA TYR A 313 3.76 26.24 -2.86
C TYR A 313 5.02 25.49 -2.42
N TYR A 314 5.55 24.58 -3.25
CA TYR A 314 6.80 23.87 -2.94
C TYR A 314 7.99 24.80 -2.91
N ARG A 315 8.08 25.78 -3.81
CA ARG A 315 9.12 26.81 -3.77
C ARG A 315 9.07 27.61 -2.47
N GLU A 316 7.88 28.09 -2.10
CA GLU A 316 7.67 28.82 -0.84
C GLU A 316 8.06 27.98 0.39
N GLN A 317 7.79 26.66 0.39
CA GLN A 317 8.17 25.80 1.50
C GLN A 317 9.68 25.55 1.55
N THR A 318 10.34 25.37 0.40
CA THR A 318 11.80 25.27 0.36
C THR A 318 12.49 26.56 0.82
N ASP A 319 11.96 27.73 0.45
CA ASP A 319 12.49 29.02 0.92
C ASP A 319 12.39 29.17 2.45
N LYS A 320 11.39 28.53 3.06
CA LYS A 320 11.22 28.39 4.52
C LYS A 320 12.04 27.23 5.13
N GLN A 321 12.98 26.66 4.38
CA GLN A 321 13.86 25.56 4.79
C GLN A 321 13.12 24.26 5.14
N VAL A 322 11.92 24.04 4.60
CA VAL A 322 11.26 22.74 4.67
C VAL A 322 12.01 21.79 3.73
N ASP A 323 12.49 20.68 4.29
CA ASP A 323 13.20 19.68 3.50
C ASP A 323 12.23 18.94 2.54
N LEU A 324 12.45 19.18 1.25
CA LEU A 324 11.69 18.62 0.13
C LEU A 324 12.72 18.07 -0.86
N PRO A 325 12.39 16.99 -1.60
CA PRO A 325 13.33 16.38 -2.51
C PRO A 325 13.63 17.37 -3.66
N PRO A 326 14.87 17.43 -4.17
CA PRO A 326 15.26 18.40 -5.19
C PRO A 326 14.41 18.36 -6.48
N ARG A 327 13.75 17.21 -6.75
CA ARG A 327 12.84 17.06 -7.88
C ARG A 327 11.60 17.96 -7.80
N ALA A 328 11.13 18.30 -6.60
CA ALA A 328 9.93 19.10 -6.37
C ALA A 328 9.99 20.51 -7.00
N LEU A 329 11.20 21.04 -7.17
CA LEU A 329 11.46 22.38 -7.69
C LEU A 329 11.80 22.41 -9.18
N ARG A 330 11.92 21.25 -9.82
CA ARG A 330 12.24 21.17 -11.25
C ARG A 330 10.99 21.46 -12.07
N SER A 331 11.15 22.16 -13.19
CA SER A 331 10.07 22.37 -14.16
C SER A 331 9.45 21.05 -14.63
N GLN A 332 10.27 19.99 -14.74
CA GLN A 332 9.81 18.66 -15.09
C GLN A 332 8.72 18.13 -14.15
N PHE A 333 8.81 18.36 -12.84
CA PHE A 333 7.80 17.86 -11.90
C PHE A 333 6.46 18.60 -12.05
N ARG A 334 6.49 19.89 -12.39
CA ARG A 334 5.30 20.63 -12.78
C ARG A 334 4.66 20.02 -14.04
N ASP A 335 5.47 19.70 -15.05
CA ASP A 335 4.98 19.11 -16.30
C ASP A 335 4.43 17.68 -16.09
N GLU A 336 4.98 16.93 -15.14
CA GLU A 336 4.43 15.66 -14.65
C GLU A 336 3.03 15.88 -14.04
N ILE A 337 2.82 16.88 -13.18
CA ILE A 337 1.49 17.19 -12.63
C ILE A 337 0.48 17.52 -13.75
N VAL A 338 0.88 18.28 -14.77
CA VAL A 338 0.00 18.60 -15.92
C VAL A 338 -0.40 17.34 -16.69
N THR A 339 0.57 16.46 -16.91
CA THR A 339 0.38 15.19 -17.63
C THR A 339 -0.54 14.26 -16.82
N ASP A 340 -0.29 14.17 -15.52
CA ASP A 340 -0.92 13.22 -14.60
C ASP A 340 -2.27 13.65 -14.05
N TYR A 341 -2.63 14.92 -14.25
CA TYR A 341 -3.89 15.47 -13.80
C TYR A 341 -5.10 14.59 -14.21
N PRO A 342 -5.97 14.19 -13.25
CA PRO A 342 -6.13 14.73 -11.90
C PRO A 342 -5.33 14.02 -10.78
N PHE A 343 -4.41 13.11 -11.10
CA PHE A 343 -3.61 12.41 -10.10
C PHE A 343 -2.33 13.17 -9.76
N HIS A 344 -1.91 13.08 -8.50
CA HIS A 344 -0.57 13.52 -8.09
C HIS A 344 0.49 12.54 -8.66
N PRO A 345 1.63 13.00 -9.21
CA PRO A 345 2.62 12.12 -9.84
C PRO A 345 3.13 10.99 -8.94
N ASP A 346 3.30 11.26 -7.64
CA ASP A 346 3.71 10.23 -6.67
C ASP A 346 2.67 9.12 -6.51
N PHE A 347 1.38 9.37 -6.78
CA PHE A 347 0.38 8.33 -6.65
C PHE A 347 0.53 7.26 -7.74
N LEU A 348 0.59 7.69 -9.00
CA LEU A 348 0.81 6.78 -10.13
C LEU A 348 2.18 6.12 -10.04
N THR A 349 3.22 6.88 -9.69
CA THR A 349 4.59 6.35 -9.50
C THR A 349 4.64 5.29 -8.40
N THR A 350 3.99 5.54 -7.26
CA THR A 350 4.01 4.61 -6.12
C THR A 350 3.21 3.36 -6.44
N LEU A 351 2.01 3.49 -7.01
CA LEU A 351 1.27 2.32 -7.48
C LEU A 351 2.09 1.55 -8.52
N ASN A 352 2.61 2.20 -9.56
CA ASN A 352 3.38 1.55 -10.62
C ASN A 352 4.64 0.86 -10.08
N ARG A 353 5.50 1.57 -9.34
CA ARG A 353 6.80 1.04 -8.90
C ARG A 353 6.67 0.03 -7.76
N LYS A 354 5.70 0.19 -6.86
CA LYS A 354 5.62 -0.60 -5.63
C LYS A 354 4.65 -1.79 -5.72
N THR A 355 3.64 -1.74 -6.59
CA THR A 355 2.73 -2.88 -6.81
C THR A 355 3.19 -3.80 -7.96
N SER A 356 3.99 -3.29 -8.92
CA SER A 356 4.52 -4.11 -10.02
C SER A 356 5.53 -5.17 -9.60
N THR A 357 6.17 -5.00 -8.45
CA THR A 357 7.11 -5.98 -7.87
C THR A 357 6.42 -7.21 -7.28
N ILE A 358 5.08 -7.26 -7.26
CA ILE A 358 4.32 -8.29 -6.55
C ILE A 358 3.72 -9.27 -7.56
N HIS A 359 4.20 -10.52 -7.54
CA HIS A 359 3.88 -11.54 -8.55
C HIS A 359 2.37 -11.86 -8.70
N ASN A 360 1.59 -11.75 -7.63
CA ASN A 360 0.16 -12.06 -7.61
C ASN A 360 -0.75 -10.85 -7.88
N PHE A 361 -0.18 -9.66 -8.06
CA PHE A 361 -0.93 -8.50 -8.52
C PHE A 361 -0.93 -8.51 -10.05
N GLN A 362 -2.10 -8.64 -10.68
CA GLN A 362 -2.23 -8.41 -12.13
C GLN A 362 -1.83 -6.96 -12.41
N LYS A 363 -0.54 -6.73 -12.74
CA LYS A 363 0.22 -5.47 -12.58
C LYS A 363 -0.55 -4.21 -13.01
N THR A 364 -1.28 -4.26 -14.11
CA THR A 364 -2.10 -3.16 -14.64
C THR A 364 -3.56 -3.16 -14.16
N ARG A 365 -4.18 -4.34 -14.03
CA ARG A 365 -5.62 -4.50 -13.71
C ARG A 365 -5.92 -4.22 -12.24
N GLY A 366 -5.06 -4.68 -11.34
CA GLY A 366 -5.18 -4.42 -9.90
C GLY A 366 -5.09 -2.92 -9.60
N ALA A 367 -4.12 -2.23 -10.22
CA ALA A 367 -3.89 -0.80 -10.01
C ALA A 367 -5.08 0.03 -10.53
N LEU A 368 -5.56 -0.27 -11.73
CA LEU A 368 -6.71 0.42 -12.30
C LEU A 368 -7.99 0.26 -11.45
N ARG A 369 -8.20 -0.93 -10.87
CA ARG A 369 -9.34 -1.17 -9.96
C ARG A 369 -9.23 -0.37 -8.66
N LEU A 370 -8.05 -0.32 -8.06
CA LEU A 370 -7.80 0.50 -6.86
C LEU A 370 -8.08 1.98 -7.16
N LEU A 371 -7.60 2.47 -8.30
CA LEU A 371 -7.85 3.85 -8.74
C LEU A 371 -9.33 4.11 -9.02
N ALA A 372 -10.03 3.19 -9.68
CA ALA A 372 -11.47 3.30 -9.92
C ALA A 372 -12.26 3.36 -8.61
N SER A 373 -11.93 2.51 -7.64
CA SER A 373 -12.56 2.51 -6.31
C SER A 373 -12.28 3.82 -5.56
N THR A 374 -11.05 4.31 -5.63
CA THR A 374 -10.63 5.60 -5.04
C THR A 374 -11.41 6.77 -5.64
N VAL A 375 -11.49 6.85 -6.98
CA VAL A 375 -12.29 7.87 -7.68
C VAL A 375 -13.76 7.78 -7.29
N ARG A 376 -14.34 6.58 -7.23
CA ARG A 376 -15.74 6.39 -6.81
C ARG A 376 -15.97 6.94 -5.39
N THR A 377 -15.11 6.58 -4.44
CA THR A 377 -15.23 7.03 -3.04
C THR A 377 -15.09 8.55 -2.94
N LEU A 378 -14.12 9.15 -3.64
CA LEU A 378 -13.95 10.60 -3.67
C LEU A 378 -15.15 11.33 -4.27
N TRP A 379 -15.74 10.82 -5.36
CA TRP A 379 -16.93 11.44 -5.96
C TRP A 379 -18.18 11.29 -5.11
N ALA A 380 -18.23 10.30 -4.24
CA ALA A 380 -19.31 10.12 -3.27
C ALA A 380 -19.18 11.09 -2.07
N SER A 381 -17.98 11.27 -1.53
CA SER A 381 -17.74 12.09 -0.32
C SER A 381 -17.42 13.56 -0.59
N LYS A 382 -16.86 13.86 -1.77
CA LYS A 382 -16.42 15.19 -2.23
C LYS A 382 -15.71 16.03 -1.15
N PRO A 383 -14.55 15.58 -0.63
CA PRO A 383 -13.81 16.34 0.37
C PRO A 383 -13.45 17.74 -0.15
N ALA A 384 -13.41 18.73 0.74
CA ALA A 384 -12.96 20.07 0.36
C ALA A 384 -11.48 20.06 -0.03
N ASN A 385 -11.07 21.03 -0.86
CA ASN A 385 -9.67 21.26 -1.24
C ASN A 385 -8.98 20.07 -1.95
N THR A 386 -9.75 19.19 -2.62
CA THR A 386 -9.18 18.12 -3.46
C THR A 386 -8.83 18.67 -4.85
N TRP A 387 -7.60 19.16 -5.03
CA TRP A 387 -7.09 19.65 -6.33
C TRP A 387 -6.36 18.59 -7.15
N LEU A 388 -5.72 17.64 -6.47
CA LEU A 388 -5.15 16.42 -7.04
C LEU A 388 -5.63 15.23 -6.22
N ILE A 389 -5.62 14.05 -6.82
CA ILE A 389 -5.85 12.77 -6.16
C ILE A 389 -4.48 12.21 -5.74
N HIS A 390 -4.24 12.14 -4.43
CA HIS A 390 -3.01 11.68 -3.81
C HIS A 390 -3.08 10.21 -3.38
N VAL A 391 -1.93 9.66 -2.98
CA VAL A 391 -1.84 8.30 -2.40
C VAL A 391 -2.78 8.16 -1.20
N HIS A 392 -2.80 9.16 -0.33
CA HIS A 392 -3.61 9.14 0.90
C HIS A 392 -5.12 9.23 0.67
N ASP A 393 -5.56 9.54 -0.54
CA ASP A 393 -6.99 9.56 -0.87
C ASP A 393 -7.56 8.15 -1.10
N MET A 394 -6.69 7.13 -1.17
CA MET A 394 -7.12 5.74 -1.13
C MET A 394 -7.79 5.42 0.20
N ASP A 395 -9.09 5.16 0.17
CA ASP A 395 -9.86 4.78 1.35
C ASP A 395 -9.62 3.32 1.74
N ILE A 396 -8.51 3.09 2.44
CA ILE A 396 -8.13 1.76 2.94
C ILE A 396 -9.04 1.24 4.07
N SER A 397 -10.07 2.00 4.49
CA SER A 397 -11.11 1.50 5.39
C SER A 397 -12.13 0.60 4.69
N GLN A 398 -12.21 0.69 3.36
CA GLN A 398 -13.04 -0.22 2.56
C GLN A 398 -12.41 -1.61 2.53
N ASP A 399 -13.16 -2.63 2.94
CA ASP A 399 -12.69 -4.02 2.99
C ASP A 399 -12.13 -4.49 1.64
N ASP A 400 -12.75 -4.10 0.52
CA ASP A 400 -12.25 -4.46 -0.82
C ASP A 400 -10.84 -3.91 -1.06
N ILE A 401 -10.63 -2.61 -0.83
CA ILE A 401 -9.32 -1.95 -1.00
C ILE A 401 -8.29 -2.54 -0.04
N ALA A 402 -8.67 -2.75 1.22
CA ALA A 402 -7.79 -3.35 2.22
C ALA A 402 -7.38 -4.77 1.81
N ASN A 403 -8.32 -5.61 1.38
CA ASN A 403 -8.05 -6.98 0.94
C ASN A 403 -7.16 -7.01 -0.32
N ASP A 404 -7.33 -6.05 -1.22
CA ASP A 404 -6.50 -5.90 -2.42
C ASP A 404 -5.05 -5.58 -2.12
N LEU A 405 -4.82 -4.79 -1.07
CA LEU A 405 -3.51 -4.37 -0.60
C LEU A 405 -2.91 -5.31 0.45
N THR A 406 -3.62 -6.37 0.84
CA THR A 406 -3.17 -7.32 1.88
C THR A 406 -3.31 -8.76 1.41
N SER A 407 -4.46 -9.39 1.59
CA SER A 407 -4.70 -10.80 1.30
C SER A 407 -4.42 -11.17 -0.16
N ARG A 408 -4.80 -10.34 -1.14
CA ARG A 408 -4.52 -10.60 -2.57
C ARG A 408 -3.03 -10.47 -2.93
N LEU A 409 -2.23 -9.88 -2.04
CA LEU A 409 -0.78 -9.77 -2.17
C LEU A 409 -0.03 -10.83 -1.34
N ASP A 410 -0.74 -11.86 -0.85
CA ASP A 410 -0.26 -12.85 0.14
C ASP A 410 0.31 -12.21 1.41
N ARG A 411 -0.29 -11.09 1.81
CA ARG A 411 0.12 -10.29 2.96
C ARG A 411 -1.05 -10.03 3.93
N PRO A 412 -1.79 -11.07 4.37
CA PRO A 412 -2.96 -10.90 5.23
C PRO A 412 -2.64 -10.25 6.58
N GLN A 413 -1.40 -10.37 7.07
CA GLN A 413 -0.93 -9.78 8.32
C GLN A 413 -1.00 -8.25 8.33
N PHE A 414 -0.86 -7.60 7.16
CA PHE A 414 -1.00 -6.15 7.04
C PHE A 414 -2.44 -5.66 7.30
N LYS A 415 -3.45 -6.54 7.30
CA LYS A 415 -4.80 -6.16 7.71
C LYS A 415 -4.85 -5.68 9.16
N GLN A 416 -4.10 -6.34 10.05
CA GLN A 416 -4.00 -5.90 11.45
C GLN A 416 -3.27 -4.55 11.57
N VAL A 417 -2.32 -4.27 10.70
CA VAL A 417 -1.61 -2.99 10.64
C VAL A 417 -2.59 -1.86 10.30
N ILE A 418 -3.41 -2.05 9.25
CA ILE A 418 -4.45 -1.08 8.87
C ILE A 418 -5.38 -0.83 10.05
N GLU A 419 -5.96 -1.89 10.63
CA GLU A 419 -6.96 -1.80 11.69
C GLU A 419 -6.44 -1.12 12.97
N ALA A 420 -5.20 -1.39 13.36
CA ALA A 420 -4.62 -0.86 14.59
C ALA A 420 -4.08 0.56 14.44
N ASP A 421 -3.36 0.86 13.35
CA ASP A 421 -2.57 2.08 13.26
C ASP A 421 -3.11 3.13 12.31
N ILE A 422 -3.87 2.74 11.27
CA ILE A 422 -4.26 3.66 10.20
C ILE A 422 -5.74 4.01 10.28
N VAL A 423 -6.61 3.01 10.20
CA VAL A 423 -8.06 3.19 10.24
C VAL A 423 -8.75 1.93 10.74
N SER A 424 -9.61 2.08 11.74
CA SER A 424 -10.40 0.97 12.27
C SER A 424 -11.79 0.95 11.61
N PRO A 425 -12.19 -0.16 10.96
CA PRO A 425 -13.55 -0.34 10.44
C PRO A 425 -14.55 -0.72 11.54
N LYS A 426 -14.09 -1.02 12.76
CA LYS A 426 -14.92 -1.53 13.86
C LYS A 426 -15.54 -0.39 14.67
N LYS A 427 -16.88 -0.39 14.78
CA LYS A 427 -17.60 0.57 15.64
C LYS A 427 -17.10 0.50 17.08
N GLY A 428 -16.69 1.63 17.63
CA GLY A 428 -16.18 1.75 19.01
C GLY A 428 -14.67 1.51 19.16
N SER A 429 -13.95 1.23 18.07
CA SER A 429 -12.49 1.19 18.02
C SER A 429 -11.96 2.35 17.18
N ILE A 430 -10.87 2.95 17.63
CA ILE A 430 -10.19 4.06 16.96
C ILE A 430 -8.75 3.60 16.70
N ALA A 431 -8.27 3.73 15.47
CA ALA A 431 -6.88 3.46 15.14
C ALA A 431 -5.98 4.63 15.58
N HIS A 432 -4.70 4.38 15.83
CA HIS A 432 -3.76 5.40 16.34
C HIS A 432 -3.71 6.68 15.47
N ALA A 433 -3.69 6.56 14.15
CA ALA A 433 -3.73 7.74 13.28
C ALA A 433 -5.04 8.54 13.42
N GLN A 434 -6.18 7.86 13.61
CA GLN A 434 -7.47 8.54 13.86
C GLN A 434 -7.46 9.26 15.21
N GLU A 435 -6.82 8.67 16.23
CA GLU A 435 -6.66 9.28 17.55
C GLU A 435 -5.79 10.54 17.47
N ILE A 436 -4.65 10.49 16.76
CA ILE A 436 -3.78 11.66 16.57
C ILE A 436 -4.52 12.79 15.85
N ASP A 437 -5.31 12.45 14.84
CA ASP A 437 -6.04 13.42 14.01
C ASP A 437 -7.25 14.04 14.71
N SER A 438 -7.76 13.46 15.81
CA SER A 438 -9.02 13.87 16.45
C SER A 438 -9.09 15.38 16.74
N ASP A 439 -8.13 15.90 17.50
CA ASP A 439 -8.02 17.33 17.84
C ASP A 439 -7.90 18.24 16.61
N TRP A 440 -7.21 17.78 15.56
CA TRP A 440 -6.98 18.56 14.34
C TRP A 440 -8.20 18.61 13.45
N VAL A 441 -8.88 17.48 13.29
CA VAL A 441 -10.11 17.40 12.51
C VAL A 441 -11.23 18.21 13.19
N GLU A 442 -11.33 18.18 14.52
CA GLU A 442 -12.27 19.02 15.28
C GLU A 442 -11.97 20.52 15.07
N ALA A 443 -10.70 20.89 14.96
CA ALA A 443 -10.26 22.24 14.61
C ALA A 443 -10.37 22.59 13.11
N GLY A 444 -10.96 21.72 12.29
CA GLY A 444 -11.15 21.93 10.85
C GLY A 444 -9.87 21.77 10.00
N LYS A 445 -8.81 21.19 10.55
CA LYS A 445 -7.57 20.89 9.81
C LYS A 445 -7.63 19.51 9.13
N PRO A 446 -6.82 19.28 8.09
CA PRO A 446 -6.73 17.97 7.45
C PRO A 446 -6.24 16.87 8.40
N PRO A 447 -6.61 15.60 8.15
CA PRO A 447 -6.16 14.46 8.92
C PRO A 447 -4.74 14.03 8.53
N TYR A 448 -3.73 14.80 8.94
CA TYR A 448 -2.33 14.59 8.56
C TYR A 448 -1.78 13.23 8.95
N ALA A 449 -2.15 12.68 10.12
CA ALA A 449 -1.67 11.39 10.57
C ALA A 449 -2.17 10.26 9.66
N ARG A 450 -3.46 10.27 9.29
CA ARG A 450 -3.98 9.33 8.29
C ARG A 450 -3.36 9.53 6.91
N ARG A 451 -3.11 10.77 6.48
CA ARG A 451 -2.45 11.02 5.18
C ARG A 451 -1.07 10.37 5.12
N ILE A 452 -0.27 10.58 6.18
CA ILE A 452 1.06 10.00 6.32
C ILE A 452 0.97 8.48 6.39
N ALA A 453 0.13 7.95 7.28
CA ALA A 453 0.02 6.52 7.52
C ALA A 453 -0.41 5.75 6.26
N THR A 454 -1.43 6.21 5.53
CA THR A 454 -1.84 5.58 4.26
C THR A 454 -0.72 5.61 3.21
N THR A 455 0.00 6.73 3.11
CA THR A 455 1.13 6.87 2.17
C THR A 455 2.27 5.91 2.54
N VAL A 456 2.72 5.92 3.79
CA VAL A 456 3.78 5.03 4.29
C VAL A 456 3.38 3.56 4.12
N PHE A 457 2.11 3.22 4.37
CA PHE A 457 1.58 1.87 4.19
C PHE A 457 1.78 1.36 2.76
N LEU A 458 1.37 2.13 1.75
CA LEU A 458 1.54 1.73 0.35
C LEU A 458 3.03 1.56 -0.01
N HIS A 459 3.90 2.43 0.51
CA HIS A 459 5.35 2.32 0.36
C HIS A 459 5.96 1.10 1.08
N SER A 460 5.23 0.48 2.01
CA SER A 460 5.66 -0.70 2.78
C SER A 460 5.28 -2.03 2.14
N LEU A 461 4.38 -2.01 1.14
CA LEU A 461 3.87 -3.20 0.46
C LEU A 461 4.88 -3.90 -0.48
N VAL A 462 6.03 -3.29 -0.71
CA VAL A 462 7.09 -3.79 -1.61
C VAL A 462 7.67 -5.12 -1.11
N GLN A 463 7.81 -6.10 -2.00
CA GLN A 463 8.40 -7.42 -1.70
C GLN A 463 9.92 -7.45 -1.92
N THR A 464 10.45 -6.68 -2.86
CA THR A 464 11.88 -6.67 -3.23
C THR A 464 12.46 -5.25 -3.25
N GLY A 465 13.65 -5.06 -2.69
CA GLY A 465 14.32 -3.75 -2.58
C GLY A 465 14.02 -3.00 -1.27
N GLN A 466 14.18 -1.67 -1.27
CA GLN A 466 13.99 -0.85 -0.07
C GLN A 466 12.50 -0.53 0.16
N SER A 467 11.90 -1.23 1.13
CA SER A 467 10.58 -0.93 1.70
C SER A 467 10.61 0.39 2.47
N GLY A 468 9.50 1.14 2.42
CA GLY A 468 9.34 2.43 3.08
C GLY A 468 9.64 3.65 2.21
N VAL A 469 9.44 4.82 2.81
CA VAL A 469 9.54 6.14 2.17
C VAL A 469 10.47 7.06 2.95
N ASP A 470 11.29 7.81 2.22
CA ASP A 470 12.16 8.85 2.78
C ASP A 470 11.32 10.05 3.29
N PRO A 471 11.71 10.74 4.38
CA PRO A 471 10.93 11.85 4.93
C PRO A 471 10.68 13.00 3.94
N ALA A 472 11.63 13.32 3.06
CA ALA A 472 11.46 14.39 2.08
C ALA A 472 10.44 13.97 1.01
N ASP A 473 10.58 12.76 0.46
CA ASP A 473 9.61 12.21 -0.50
C ASP A 473 8.21 12.06 0.11
N LEU A 474 8.11 11.68 1.40
CA LEU A 474 6.83 11.60 2.12
C LEU A 474 6.15 12.98 2.21
N ARG A 475 6.91 14.03 2.53
CA ARG A 475 6.39 15.40 2.56
C ARG A 475 5.90 15.86 1.20
N LEU A 476 6.65 15.57 0.14
CA LEU A 476 6.20 15.88 -1.22
C LEU A 476 4.89 15.19 -1.56
N ALA A 477 4.74 13.91 -1.19
CA ALA A 477 3.54 13.12 -1.48
C ALA A 477 2.30 13.57 -0.70
N VAL A 478 2.46 14.09 0.53
CA VAL A 478 1.35 14.41 1.45
C VAL A 478 0.95 15.88 1.41
N LEU A 479 1.89 16.80 1.20
CA LEU A 479 1.64 18.23 1.28
C LEU A 479 0.88 18.75 0.06
N GLN A 480 -0.08 19.63 0.34
CA GLN A 480 -0.91 20.33 -0.65
C GLN A 480 -0.83 21.85 -0.42
N PRO A 481 -1.13 22.69 -1.43
CA PRO A 481 -1.22 24.13 -1.26
C PRO A 481 -2.10 24.53 -0.06
N GLY A 482 -1.52 25.26 0.89
CA GLY A 482 -2.20 25.69 2.11
C GLY A 482 -2.02 24.80 3.33
N ASP A 483 -1.36 23.64 3.20
CA ASP A 483 -0.97 22.83 4.35
C ASP A 483 0.14 23.49 5.18
N GLU A 484 0.23 23.09 6.45
CA GLU A 484 1.29 23.51 7.37
C GLU A 484 2.32 22.37 7.54
N PRO A 485 3.53 22.44 6.95
CA PRO A 485 4.51 21.36 7.02
C PRO A 485 4.92 20.94 8.45
N ALA A 486 4.89 21.86 9.41
CA ALA A 486 5.18 21.57 10.81
C ALA A 486 4.17 20.58 11.44
N LEU A 487 2.91 20.57 10.98
CA LEU A 487 1.92 19.61 11.45
C LEU A 487 2.16 18.21 10.88
N VAL A 488 2.65 18.12 9.65
CA VAL A 488 3.07 16.84 9.05
C VAL A 488 4.25 16.26 9.83
N GLU A 489 5.24 17.07 10.19
CA GLU A 489 6.37 16.60 11.01
C GLU A 489 5.92 16.15 12.40
N LYS A 490 5.08 16.95 13.07
CA LYS A 490 4.51 16.61 14.38
C LYS A 490 3.68 15.32 14.29
N ALA A 491 2.93 15.12 13.21
CA ALA A 491 2.15 13.90 12.97
C ALA A 491 3.06 12.69 12.78
N SER A 492 4.11 12.80 11.96
CA SER A 492 5.11 11.74 11.76
C SER A 492 5.75 11.30 13.08
N GLN A 493 6.17 12.26 13.91
CA GLN A 493 6.74 11.95 15.22
C GLN A 493 5.73 11.25 16.13
N ARG A 494 4.49 11.75 16.21
CA ARG A 494 3.44 11.11 17.02
C ARG A 494 3.14 9.69 16.53
N LEU A 495 3.10 9.46 15.22
CA LEU A 495 2.92 8.13 14.64
C LEU A 495 4.06 7.18 15.06
N THR A 496 5.32 7.63 14.96
CA THR A 496 6.48 6.84 15.44
C THR A 496 6.39 6.53 16.93
N ASP A 497 5.87 7.46 17.74
CA ASP A 497 5.79 7.26 19.17
C ASP A 497 4.71 6.22 19.53
N ILE A 498 3.50 6.33 18.96
CA ILE A 498 2.33 5.58 19.46
C ILE A 498 1.95 4.35 18.64
N CYS A 499 2.21 4.34 17.33
CA CYS A 499 1.77 3.25 16.47
C CYS A 499 2.47 1.93 16.81
N TRP A 500 1.76 0.84 16.62
CA TRP A 500 2.23 -0.49 16.96
C TRP A 500 3.12 -1.11 15.90
N PHE A 501 2.99 -0.69 14.65
CA PHE A 501 3.63 -1.30 13.49
C PHE A 501 4.39 -0.29 12.64
N PHE A 502 4.36 0.99 12.99
CA PHE A 502 5.07 2.07 12.31
C PHE A 502 6.52 2.16 12.81
N ASP A 503 7.48 2.11 11.90
CA ASP A 503 8.91 2.06 12.18
C ASP A 503 9.67 3.15 11.42
N TRP A 504 10.66 3.74 12.10
CA TRP A 504 11.65 4.63 11.52
C TRP A 504 13.04 4.02 11.73
N ASP A 505 13.77 3.76 10.64
CA ASP A 505 15.08 3.10 10.69
C ASP A 505 16.27 4.06 10.63
N GLY A 506 16.02 5.37 10.75
CA GLY A 506 17.01 6.42 10.55
C GLY A 506 17.05 6.96 9.12
N PHE A 507 16.43 6.28 8.15
CA PHE A 507 16.41 6.69 6.75
C PHE A 507 15.00 6.68 6.14
N ARG A 508 14.13 5.73 6.51
CA ARG A 508 12.80 5.55 5.92
C ARG A 508 11.74 5.24 6.96
N TYR A 509 10.54 5.77 6.73
CA TYR A 509 9.32 5.36 7.41
C TYR A 509 8.73 4.14 6.72
N ARG A 510 8.32 3.14 7.50
CA ARG A 510 7.64 1.93 6.99
C ARG A 510 6.73 1.31 8.03
N PHE A 511 5.76 0.56 7.56
CA PHE A 511 5.01 -0.39 8.36
C PHE A 511 5.63 -1.78 8.29
N LYS A 512 5.73 -2.43 9.45
CA LYS A 512 6.14 -3.83 9.60
C LYS A 512 4.96 -4.69 10.04
N THR A 513 5.06 -5.99 9.85
CA THR A 513 4.07 -6.94 10.37
C THR A 513 4.36 -7.34 11.81
N GLU A 514 5.62 -7.24 12.21
CA GLU A 514 6.04 -7.48 13.59
C GLU A 514 5.63 -6.30 14.48
N PRO A 515 5.02 -6.57 15.66
CA PRO A 515 4.66 -5.52 16.60
C PRO A 515 5.92 -4.84 17.18
N SER A 516 5.82 -3.54 17.44
CA SER A 516 6.87 -2.77 18.10
C SER A 516 7.08 -3.26 19.54
N LEU A 517 8.27 -3.01 20.09
CA LEU A 517 8.57 -3.30 21.50
C LEU A 517 7.57 -2.62 22.44
N ARG A 518 7.07 -1.45 22.05
CA ARG A 518 6.03 -0.74 22.78
C ARG A 518 4.74 -1.55 22.84
N LYS A 519 4.23 -2.07 21.72
CA LYS A 519 3.05 -2.94 21.73
C LYS A 519 3.24 -4.15 22.64
N ILE A 520 4.40 -4.79 22.58
CA ILE A 520 4.71 -5.95 23.43
C ILE A 520 4.64 -5.56 24.91
N VAL A 521 5.15 -4.38 25.28
CA VAL A 521 5.06 -3.85 26.64
C VAL A 521 3.63 -3.48 27.02
N ASP A 522 2.87 -2.85 26.13
CA ASP A 522 1.49 -2.42 26.38
C ASP A 522 0.56 -3.66 26.53
N ASP A 523 0.75 -4.71 25.72
CA ASP A 523 0.07 -6.00 25.86
C ASP A 523 0.43 -6.67 27.21
N GLU A 524 1.70 -6.59 27.62
CA GLU A 524 2.14 -7.10 28.92
C GLU A 524 1.57 -6.28 30.09
N MET A 525 1.41 -4.97 29.95
CA MET A 525 0.78 -4.11 30.94
C MET A 525 -0.66 -4.53 31.22
N GLN A 526 -1.40 -4.97 30.20
CA GLN A 526 -2.76 -5.49 30.39
C GLN A 526 -2.81 -6.77 31.25
N MET A 527 -1.71 -7.54 31.28
CA MET A 527 -1.59 -8.71 32.15
C MET A 527 -1.19 -8.35 33.59
N VAL A 528 -0.70 -7.13 33.84
CA VAL A 528 -0.34 -6.66 35.18
C VAL A 528 -1.55 -6.00 35.83
N GLY A 529 -2.21 -6.72 36.74
CA GLY A 529 -3.35 -6.19 37.49
C GLY A 529 -2.98 -4.98 38.37
N ARG A 530 -3.90 -4.01 38.48
CA ARG A 530 -3.70 -2.77 39.28
C ARG A 530 -3.35 -3.04 40.74
N VAL A 531 -3.88 -4.11 41.35
CA VAL A 531 -3.56 -4.51 42.74
C VAL A 531 -2.07 -4.80 42.90
N LYS A 532 -1.45 -5.49 41.93
CA LYS A 532 -0.02 -5.80 41.96
C LYS A 532 0.83 -4.53 41.82
N ALA A 533 0.41 -3.61 40.95
CA ALA A 533 1.09 -2.32 40.78
C ALA A 533 1.01 -1.44 42.03
N LYS A 534 -0.15 -1.40 42.70
CA LYS A 534 -0.32 -0.72 43.99
C LYS A 534 0.60 -1.32 45.07
N GLY A 535 0.68 -2.65 45.17
CA GLY A 535 1.59 -3.31 46.11
C GLY A 535 3.07 -2.92 45.89
N GLU A 536 3.52 -2.86 44.64
CA GLU A 536 4.88 -2.38 44.30
C GLU A 536 5.07 -0.90 44.70
N LEU A 537 4.08 -0.04 44.44
CA LEU A 537 4.13 1.36 44.86
C LEU A 537 4.23 1.50 46.37
N ASP A 538 3.45 0.74 47.13
CA ASP A 538 3.44 0.79 48.59
C ASP A 538 4.80 0.43 49.18
N GLU A 539 5.46 -0.60 48.63
CA GLU A 539 6.82 -0.98 49.03
C GLU A 539 7.85 0.10 48.71
N ARG A 540 7.70 0.80 47.58
CA ARG A 540 8.62 1.88 47.16
C ARG A 540 8.42 3.13 47.99
N ILE A 541 7.17 3.56 48.17
CA ILE A 541 6.81 4.76 48.94
C ILE A 541 7.39 4.68 50.36
N LYS A 542 7.30 3.52 51.02
CA LYS A 542 7.91 3.25 52.33
C LYS A 542 9.43 3.46 52.37
N LYS A 543 10.11 3.45 51.22
CA LYS A 543 11.58 3.57 51.08
C LYS A 543 12.03 4.92 50.53
N VAL A 544 11.13 5.75 49.98
CA VAL A 544 11.46 7.05 49.37
C VAL A 544 11.99 8.02 50.42
N TRP A 545 11.24 8.23 51.51
CA TRP A 545 11.65 9.12 52.61
C TRP A 545 12.39 8.32 53.68
N LYS A 546 13.66 8.69 53.93
CA LYS A 546 14.52 8.04 54.92
C LYS A 546 14.64 8.88 56.19
N LYS A 547 15.01 8.23 57.30
CA LYS A 547 15.23 8.89 58.59
C LYS A 547 16.33 9.95 58.47
N GLY A 548 16.01 11.17 58.87
CA GLY A 548 16.92 12.32 58.93
C GLY A 548 16.51 13.22 60.08
N THR A 549 16.21 14.49 59.79
CA THR A 549 15.56 15.40 60.75
C THR A 549 14.18 14.88 61.17
N PHE A 550 13.42 14.33 60.22
CA PHE A 550 12.13 13.71 60.47
C PHE A 550 12.23 12.19 60.58
N ILE A 551 11.34 11.59 61.37
CA ILE A 551 11.06 10.15 61.38
C ILE A 551 9.88 9.90 60.44
N PRO A 552 10.09 9.26 59.28
CA PRO A 552 8.99 8.90 58.38
C PRO A 552 8.09 7.83 59.02
N VAL A 553 6.78 8.07 59.02
CA VAL A 553 5.75 7.11 59.45
C VAL A 553 4.85 6.83 58.24
N PRO A 554 5.14 5.77 57.47
CA PRO A 554 4.40 5.49 56.26
C PRO A 554 3.08 4.77 56.55
N PHE A 555 2.00 5.30 55.98
CA PHE A 555 0.66 4.71 55.95
C PHE A 555 0.05 4.35 57.31
N PRO A 556 0.04 5.27 58.30
CA PRO A 556 -0.71 5.01 59.50
C PRO A 556 -2.21 5.02 59.21
N HIS A 557 -2.91 3.99 59.66
CA HIS A 557 -4.36 3.83 59.52
C HIS A 557 -5.10 4.41 60.73
N GLU A 558 -4.43 4.44 61.89
CA GLU A 558 -5.00 4.88 63.15
C GLU A 558 -4.01 5.70 63.98
N ALA A 559 -4.54 6.49 64.91
CA ALA A 559 -3.77 7.41 65.72
C ALA A 559 -2.74 6.72 66.63
N ALA A 560 -2.92 5.44 66.94
CA ALA A 560 -1.99 4.64 67.74
C ALA A 560 -0.68 4.31 67.02
N GLU A 561 -0.67 4.37 65.68
CA GLU A 561 0.50 4.04 64.84
C GLU A 561 1.48 5.22 64.69
N VAL A 562 1.14 6.38 65.27
CA VAL A 562 1.98 7.56 65.29
C VAL A 562 2.30 7.91 66.74
N ASP A 563 3.58 7.93 67.12
CA ASP A 563 3.97 8.24 68.49
C ASP A 563 3.63 9.69 68.89
N ASP A 564 3.17 9.90 70.13
CA ASP A 564 2.92 11.22 70.73
C ASP A 564 3.98 11.55 71.80
N ASP A 565 5.16 11.96 71.33
CA ASP A 565 6.31 12.27 72.17
C ASP A 565 7.04 13.55 71.72
N ALA A 566 7.90 14.07 72.60
CA ALA A 566 8.73 15.26 72.39
C ALA A 566 10.07 15.00 71.67
N GLY A 567 10.30 13.78 71.19
CA GLY A 567 11.49 13.39 70.43
C GLY A 567 11.46 13.96 69.00
N ASN A 568 12.21 13.33 68.09
CA ASN A 568 12.31 13.84 66.71
C ASN A 568 10.93 13.96 66.04
N PRO A 569 10.72 15.00 65.20
CA PRO A 569 9.46 15.22 64.51
C PRO A 569 9.13 14.11 63.52
N LYS A 570 7.83 13.81 63.37
CA LYS A 570 7.35 12.72 62.52
C LYS A 570 6.83 13.29 61.21
N LEU A 571 7.26 12.69 60.10
CA LEU A 571 6.68 12.91 58.78
C LEU A 571 5.73 11.76 58.48
N VAL A 572 4.45 11.98 58.70
CA VAL A 572 3.40 11.02 58.40
C VAL A 572 3.11 11.04 56.90
N ILE A 573 3.32 9.91 56.22
CA ILE A 573 3.04 9.78 54.80
C ILE A 573 1.70 9.08 54.67
N ALA A 574 0.66 9.83 54.27
CA ALA A 574 -0.68 9.29 54.17
C ALA A 574 -0.80 8.38 52.94
N HIS A 575 -1.56 7.28 53.03
CA HIS A 575 -1.74 6.40 51.88
C HIS A 575 -2.59 7.10 50.80
N TYR A 576 -2.16 7.05 49.54
CA TYR A 576 -2.78 7.78 48.42
C TYR A 576 -4.25 7.42 48.15
N ASP A 577 -4.69 6.19 48.48
CA ASP A 577 -6.11 5.81 48.40
C ASP A 577 -6.93 6.25 49.63
N ALA A 578 -6.27 6.43 50.79
CA ALA A 578 -6.95 6.72 52.06
C ALA A 578 -7.06 8.22 52.34
N ALA A 579 -6.08 9.01 51.88
CA ALA A 579 -6.06 10.46 52.02
C ALA A 579 -5.24 11.10 50.89
N ASN A 580 -5.96 11.81 50.02
CA ASN A 580 -5.41 12.59 48.92
C ASN A 580 -6.13 13.94 48.82
N CYS A 581 -5.58 14.86 48.03
CA CYS A 581 -6.14 16.19 47.84
C CYS A 581 -5.99 16.61 46.37
N THR A 582 -6.72 17.66 45.98
CA THR A 582 -6.54 18.34 44.69
C THR A 582 -5.88 19.70 44.91
N ALA A 583 -5.40 20.32 43.83
CA ALA A 583 -4.86 21.68 43.91
C ALA A 583 -5.92 22.70 44.38
N GLY A 584 -7.17 22.53 43.95
CA GLY A 584 -8.29 23.44 44.23
C GLY A 584 -8.87 23.35 45.64
N ASP A 585 -8.64 22.26 46.37
CA ASP A 585 -9.13 22.07 47.74
C ASP A 585 -7.99 22.03 48.75
N ALA A 586 -7.90 23.06 49.59
CA ALA A 586 -6.90 23.17 50.64
C ALA A 586 -7.30 22.50 51.96
N THR A 587 -8.48 21.88 52.01
CA THR A 587 -8.98 21.19 53.21
C THR A 587 -8.11 19.96 53.50
N PRO A 588 -7.60 19.80 54.73
CA PRO A 588 -6.89 18.59 55.11
C PRO A 588 -7.83 17.37 55.08
N PRO A 589 -7.39 16.22 54.56
CA PRO A 589 -8.17 14.98 54.58
C PRO A 589 -8.54 14.53 55.99
N ASP A 590 -9.71 13.89 56.15
CA ASP A 590 -10.22 13.43 57.45
C ASP A 590 -9.23 12.55 58.22
N LEU A 591 -8.52 11.65 57.53
CA LEU A 591 -7.49 10.82 58.15
C LEU A 591 -6.33 11.67 58.71
N ILE A 592 -5.89 12.70 57.98
CA ILE A 592 -4.83 13.60 58.44
C ILE A 592 -5.31 14.38 59.66
N VAL A 593 -6.55 14.87 59.65
CA VAL A 593 -7.16 15.55 60.80
C VAL A 593 -7.22 14.62 62.00
N LYS A 594 -7.72 13.39 61.83
CA LYS A 594 -7.82 12.38 62.90
C LYS A 594 -6.46 12.08 63.53
N LEU A 595 -5.44 11.84 62.72
CA LEU A 595 -4.08 11.55 63.17
C LEU A 595 -3.41 12.76 63.85
N PHE A 596 -3.77 13.97 63.45
CA PHE A 596 -3.29 15.21 64.07
C PHE A 596 -3.95 15.49 65.43
N GLU A 597 -5.24 15.15 65.57
CA GLU A 597 -5.99 15.46 66.78
C GLU A 597 -5.84 14.41 67.88
N HIS A 598 -5.70 13.14 67.50
CA HIS A 598 -5.75 12.01 68.41
C HIS A 598 -4.42 11.24 68.48
N ALA A 599 -4.24 10.49 69.57
CA ALA A 599 -3.11 9.61 69.82
C ALA A 599 -3.52 8.40 70.68
N GLY A 600 -2.79 7.28 70.51
CA GLY A 600 -2.97 6.05 71.28
C GLY A 600 -4.24 5.27 70.96
N SER A 601 -4.33 4.03 71.46
CA SER A 601 -5.43 3.10 71.13
C SER A 601 -6.81 3.52 71.68
N MET A 602 -6.84 4.48 72.61
CA MET A 602 -8.09 5.04 73.17
C MET A 602 -8.49 6.36 72.49
N GLU A 603 -7.81 6.76 71.41
CA GLU A 603 -8.05 8.01 70.67
C GLU A 603 -8.09 9.27 71.57
N GLY A 604 -7.18 9.34 72.55
CA GLY A 604 -7.03 10.53 73.40
C GLY A 604 -6.49 11.72 72.60
N TYR A 605 -6.70 12.96 73.06
CA TYR A 605 -6.17 14.13 72.37
C TYR A 605 -4.63 14.17 72.40
N ARG A 606 -4.04 14.45 71.25
CA ARG A 606 -2.60 14.53 71.04
C ARG A 606 -1.99 15.75 71.72
N THR A 607 -0.87 15.56 72.42
CA THR A 607 -0.15 16.59 73.18
C THR A 607 0.89 17.31 72.32
N TYR A 608 1.69 16.57 71.55
CA TYR A 608 2.81 17.11 70.76
C TYR A 608 2.42 17.35 69.30
N LYS A 609 1.32 18.09 69.08
CA LYS A 609 0.78 18.37 67.73
C LYS A 609 1.78 19.07 66.81
N ASN A 610 2.60 19.96 67.37
CA ASN A 610 3.68 20.66 66.63
C ASN A 610 4.83 19.76 66.18
N ASN A 611 4.84 18.48 66.59
CA ASN A 611 5.85 17.50 66.23
C ASN A 611 5.46 16.64 65.02
N LEU A 612 4.34 16.95 64.35
CA LEU A 612 3.81 16.23 63.20
C LEU A 612 3.80 17.08 61.93
N MET A 613 4.17 16.45 60.83
CA MET A 613 3.92 16.93 59.47
C MET A 613 3.29 15.80 58.66
N PHE A 614 2.40 16.12 57.73
CA PHE A 614 1.70 15.12 56.92
C PHE A 614 1.96 15.35 55.44
N LEU A 615 2.30 14.29 54.73
CA LEU A 615 2.49 14.32 53.29
C LEU A 615 1.34 13.56 52.62
N ALA A 616 0.59 14.26 51.76
CA ALA A 616 -0.55 13.71 51.03
C ALA A 616 -0.30 13.72 49.52
N ALA A 617 -0.91 12.76 48.83
CA ALA A 617 -0.85 12.64 47.39
C ALA A 617 -1.85 13.59 46.68
N ASP A 618 -1.49 14.00 45.48
CA ASP A 618 -2.38 14.65 44.53
C ASP A 618 -3.26 13.64 43.82
N SER A 619 -4.57 13.72 44.02
CA SER A 619 -5.54 12.77 43.46
C SER A 619 -5.42 12.67 41.95
N ASP A 620 -5.14 13.79 41.27
CA ASP A 620 -5.03 13.89 39.81
C ASP A 620 -3.77 13.16 39.27
N GLN A 621 -2.81 12.81 40.12
CA GLN A 621 -1.61 12.05 39.74
C GLN A 621 -1.67 10.58 40.16
N VAL A 622 -2.65 10.15 40.96
CA VAL A 622 -2.70 8.79 41.51
C VAL A 622 -2.85 7.75 40.39
N ASP A 623 -3.80 7.95 39.47
CA ASP A 623 -4.00 7.01 38.36
C ASP A 623 -2.77 6.87 37.48
N ARG A 624 -2.15 8.00 37.13
CA ARG A 624 -0.89 8.04 36.38
C ARG A 624 0.24 7.31 37.11
N MET A 625 0.37 7.50 38.43
CA MET A 625 1.37 6.82 39.25
C MET A 625 1.18 5.29 39.21
N VAL A 626 -0.08 4.82 39.27
CA VAL A 626 -0.41 3.38 39.16
C VAL A 626 -0.09 2.84 37.77
N GLU A 627 -0.42 3.56 36.70
CA GLU A 627 -0.10 3.15 35.32
C GLU A 627 1.41 3.06 35.06
N VAL A 628 2.18 4.03 35.56
CA VAL A 628 3.65 4.00 35.47
C VAL A 628 4.23 2.79 36.21
N ALA A 629 3.67 2.43 37.37
CA ALA A 629 4.07 1.21 38.08
C ALA A 629 3.67 -0.07 37.33
N GLN A 630 2.50 -0.12 36.69
CA GLN A 630 2.11 -1.23 35.83
C GLN A 630 3.10 -1.40 34.67
N ARG A 631 3.49 -0.29 34.02
CA ARG A 631 4.50 -0.29 32.95
C ARG A 631 5.84 -0.84 33.42
N TYR A 632 6.34 -0.35 34.56
CA TYR A 632 7.57 -0.85 35.17
C TYR A 632 7.52 -2.37 35.40
N LEU A 633 6.45 -2.88 36.01
CA LEU A 633 6.28 -4.30 36.26
C LEU A 633 6.20 -5.13 34.97
N ALA A 634 5.53 -4.61 33.95
CA ALA A 634 5.41 -5.26 32.64
C ALA A 634 6.77 -5.40 31.95
N VAL A 635 7.53 -4.31 31.86
CA VAL A 635 8.87 -4.33 31.25
C VAL A 635 9.83 -5.23 32.05
N ARG A 636 9.76 -5.23 33.38
CA ARG A 636 10.57 -6.15 34.21
C ARG A 636 10.19 -7.61 34.03
N ARG A 637 8.91 -7.93 33.83
CA ARG A 637 8.48 -9.30 33.55
C ARG A 637 9.03 -9.80 32.22
N ILE A 638 9.11 -8.94 31.20
CA ILE A 638 9.73 -9.27 29.91
C ILE A 638 11.24 -9.47 30.09
N THR A 639 11.94 -8.47 30.63
CA THR A 639 13.41 -8.50 30.74
C THR A 639 13.96 -9.51 31.75
N GLY A 640 13.15 -9.93 32.72
CA GLY A 640 13.51 -10.94 33.72
C GLY A 640 13.25 -12.38 33.27
N ASP A 641 12.59 -12.59 32.14
CA ASP A 641 12.31 -13.90 31.55
C ASP A 641 13.35 -14.19 30.46
N THR A 642 14.30 -15.09 30.75
CA THR A 642 15.41 -15.44 29.84
C THR A 642 14.91 -16.06 28.54
N ASP A 643 13.87 -16.89 28.61
CA ASP A 643 13.32 -17.58 27.44
C ASP A 643 12.63 -16.57 26.53
N ARG A 644 11.82 -15.68 27.10
CA ARG A 644 11.18 -14.60 26.35
C ARG A 644 12.18 -13.59 25.78
N MET A 645 13.28 -13.35 26.48
CA MET A 645 14.36 -12.47 25.99
C MET A 645 15.13 -13.07 24.81
N ALA A 646 15.13 -14.39 24.66
CA ALA A 646 15.76 -15.07 23.53
C ALA A 646 15.02 -14.91 22.20
N ASP A 647 13.73 -14.55 22.25
CA ASP A 647 12.91 -14.27 21.05
C ASP A 647 13.25 -12.93 20.39
N PHE A 648 14.00 -12.04 21.07
CA PHE A 648 14.38 -10.72 20.57
C PHE A 648 15.81 -10.70 20.02
N ASN A 649 16.04 -9.91 18.97
CA ASN A 649 17.40 -9.67 18.50
C ASN A 649 18.20 -8.78 19.48
N GLU A 650 19.52 -8.68 19.30
CA GLU A 650 20.40 -7.97 20.23
C GLU A 650 20.03 -6.49 20.40
N GLU A 651 19.62 -5.81 19.32
CA GLU A 651 19.21 -4.40 19.37
C GLU A 651 17.90 -4.23 20.14
N GLN A 652 16.92 -5.10 19.90
CA GLN A 652 15.63 -5.12 20.58
C GLN A 652 15.81 -5.43 22.07
N ALA A 653 16.62 -6.43 22.40
CA ALA A 653 16.96 -6.79 23.77
C ALA A 653 17.64 -5.61 24.51
N LYS A 654 18.55 -4.90 23.84
CA LYS A 654 19.17 -3.68 24.39
C LYS A 654 18.15 -2.58 24.65
N LYS A 655 17.24 -2.32 23.71
CA LYS A 655 16.15 -1.34 23.86
C LYS A 655 15.21 -1.70 25.01
N LEU A 656 14.81 -2.96 25.15
CA LEU A 656 13.98 -3.43 26.28
C LEU A 656 14.66 -3.22 27.64
N ARG A 657 15.98 -3.47 27.74
CA ARG A 657 16.76 -3.18 28.95
C ARG A 657 16.79 -1.68 29.26
N GLN A 658 17.01 -0.84 28.25
CA GLN A 658 16.95 0.62 28.41
C GLN A 658 15.56 1.10 28.86
N MET A 659 14.49 0.51 28.32
CA MET A 659 13.12 0.78 28.77
C MET A 659 12.91 0.36 30.24
N ALA A 660 13.52 -0.75 30.68
CA ALA A 660 13.44 -1.20 32.07
C ALA A 660 14.12 -0.20 33.03
N ASP A 661 15.32 0.25 32.66
CA ASP A 661 16.08 1.24 33.43
C ASP A 661 15.34 2.59 33.49
N ALA A 662 14.76 3.03 32.37
CA ALA A 662 13.95 4.24 32.32
C ALA A 662 12.67 4.11 33.17
N ALA A 663 11.95 2.99 33.07
CA ALA A 663 10.74 2.76 33.84
C ALA A 663 10.98 2.74 35.35
N GLU A 664 12.14 2.27 35.80
CA GLU A 664 12.56 2.34 37.21
C GLU A 664 12.66 3.79 37.70
N LEU A 665 13.25 4.67 36.89
CA LEU A 665 13.33 6.10 37.18
C LEU A 665 11.95 6.76 37.13
N ASP A 666 11.13 6.42 36.12
CA ASP A 666 9.80 6.98 35.93
C ASP A 666 8.88 6.71 37.13
N VAL A 667 8.93 5.52 37.73
CA VAL A 667 8.15 5.21 38.95
C VAL A 667 8.54 6.13 40.10
N ARG A 668 9.84 6.40 40.28
CA ARG A 668 10.31 7.29 41.35
C ARG A 668 9.81 8.72 41.13
N VAL A 669 9.92 9.21 39.89
CA VAL A 669 9.41 10.54 39.50
C VAL A 669 7.90 10.63 39.66
N ALA A 670 7.16 9.57 39.33
CA ALA A 670 5.71 9.53 39.50
C ALA A 670 5.31 9.61 40.97
N ILE A 671 6.01 8.89 41.86
CA ILE A 671 5.76 8.95 43.31
C ILE A 671 6.01 10.36 43.85
N THR A 672 7.12 11.01 43.49
CA THR A 672 7.43 12.36 44.00
C THR A 672 6.53 13.44 43.40
N LYS A 673 6.07 13.27 42.17
CA LYS A 673 5.05 14.15 41.56
C LYS A 673 3.67 13.99 42.21
N ALA A 674 3.32 12.78 42.64
CA ALA A 674 2.07 12.52 43.34
C ALA A 674 2.11 13.08 44.76
N TYR A 675 3.13 12.77 45.56
CA TYR A 675 3.25 13.22 46.96
C TYR A 675 3.83 14.63 47.07
N ARG A 676 2.95 15.64 46.94
CA ARG A 676 3.35 17.05 46.86
C ARG A 676 2.65 18.00 47.84
N TYR A 677 1.68 17.53 48.62
CA TYR A 677 0.99 18.39 49.59
C TYR A 677 1.48 18.11 51.00
N LEU A 678 2.20 19.08 51.56
CA LEU A 678 2.71 19.02 52.93
C LEU A 678 1.77 19.82 53.85
N PHE A 679 1.17 19.14 54.83
CA PHE A 679 0.40 19.77 55.89
C PHE A 679 1.24 19.88 57.16
N TYR A 680 1.23 21.05 57.78
CA TYR A 680 1.97 21.30 59.01
C TYR A 680 1.21 22.25 59.94
N PRO A 681 1.38 22.12 61.26
CA PRO A 681 0.73 22.99 62.23
C PRO A 681 1.28 24.41 62.13
N SER A 682 0.38 25.39 61.98
CA SER A 682 0.71 26.81 61.94
C SER A 682 -0.37 27.64 62.65
N ALA A 683 0.05 28.66 63.40
CA ALA A 683 -0.88 29.58 64.06
C ALA A 683 -1.68 30.43 63.04
N ASP A 684 -1.13 30.61 61.84
CA ASP A 684 -1.74 31.40 60.77
C ASP A 684 -2.72 30.59 59.90
N ALA A 685 -2.79 29.27 60.13
CA ALA A 685 -3.70 28.40 59.39
C ALA A 685 -5.15 28.56 59.88
N PRO A 686 -6.15 28.47 58.98
CA PRO A 686 -7.56 28.57 59.38
C PRO A 686 -7.94 27.52 60.43
N LYS A 687 -8.66 27.94 61.49
CA LYS A 687 -9.19 27.01 62.50
C LYS A 687 -10.07 25.91 61.93
N LYS A 688 -10.78 26.19 60.82
CA LYS A 688 -11.59 25.20 60.09
C LYS A 688 -10.78 24.08 59.43
N PHE A 689 -9.46 24.26 59.31
CA PHE A 689 -8.49 23.26 58.85
C PHE A 689 -7.66 22.74 60.03
N ASN A 690 -8.17 22.89 61.25
CA ASN A 690 -7.59 22.44 62.51
C ASN A 690 -6.17 23.02 62.74
N ASN A 691 -5.92 24.23 62.22
CA ASN A 691 -4.63 24.92 62.23
C ASN A 691 -3.52 24.18 61.46
N LEU A 692 -3.88 23.37 60.46
CA LEU A 692 -2.93 22.82 59.49
C LEU A 692 -2.82 23.76 58.28
N ALA A 693 -1.64 24.35 58.09
CA ALA A 693 -1.28 25.01 56.84
C ALA A 693 -0.94 23.95 55.80
N ARG A 694 -1.15 24.28 54.52
CA ARG A 694 -0.78 23.45 53.38
C ARG A 694 0.29 24.16 52.56
N GLU A 695 1.36 23.45 52.25
CA GLU A 695 2.41 23.89 51.34
C GLU A 695 2.54 22.90 50.19
N LEU A 696 2.69 23.44 48.98
CA LEU A 696 2.96 22.66 47.78
C LEU A 696 4.47 22.46 47.68
N LEU A 697 4.92 21.21 47.78
CA LEU A 697 6.30 20.86 47.54
C LEU A 697 6.56 20.87 46.03
N PRO A 698 7.59 21.61 45.56
CA PRO A 698 7.99 21.52 44.17
C PRO A 698 8.51 20.10 43.90
N PRO A 699 8.31 19.56 42.68
CA PRO A 699 8.97 18.33 42.28
C PRO A 699 10.48 18.54 42.43
N GLN A 700 11.14 17.73 43.27
CA GLN A 700 12.60 17.78 43.37
C GLN A 700 13.20 17.11 42.12
N GLU A 701 13.98 17.85 41.34
CA GLU A 701 14.92 17.26 40.39
C GLU A 701 16.11 16.71 41.18
N GLN A 702 16.27 15.39 41.25
CA GLN A 702 17.49 14.77 41.77
C GLN A 702 17.99 13.68 40.83
N GLY A 703 19.02 14.03 40.07
CA GLY A 703 19.95 13.11 39.43
C GLY A 703 21.22 13.01 40.27
N ASP A 704 21.51 11.80 40.79
CA ASP A 704 22.68 11.01 40.43
C ASP A 704 22.68 9.76 41.32
N VAL A 705 22.55 8.60 40.66
CA VAL A 705 22.66 7.30 41.31
C VAL A 705 24.14 7.05 41.56
N VAL A 706 24.58 7.03 42.83
CA VAL A 706 25.80 6.30 43.17
C VAL A 706 25.49 4.83 42.88
N LYS A 707 26.16 4.29 41.85
CA LYS A 707 26.08 2.89 41.42
C LYS A 707 26.27 1.90 42.56
#